data_AF-A0A9E6VWQ9-F1
#
_entry.id   AF-A0A9E6VWQ9-F1
#
_cell.length_a   1.000
_cell.length_b   1.000
_cell.length_c   1.000
_cell.angle_alpha   90.00
_cell.angle_beta   90.00
_cell.angle_gamma   90.00
#
_symmetry.space_group_name_H-M   'P 1'
#
loop_
_entity.id
_entity.type
_entity.pdbx_description
1 polymer ?
#
loop_
_entity_poly.entity_id
_entity_poly.type
_entity_poly.pdbx_seq_one_letter_code
_entity_poly.pdbx_strand_id
1 'polypeptide(L)'
;MVFLYFILVLILGMIGYFLYIQVKESRQKGLPFWHFGDYTVLAWSLITLTLAYIFFNVVSFAPSFSDTESAIRYGEKTAQPWITSQAFREKLERDPNNIDNHFGWIKAHFTENYETQVADVRTFNREGTAIFNFYTALSENGMTQEDRDMGNLGLGLYYMFRENEQLYVRDYGNARKYLLAVSDTSLKYLNYGLGVCLFYDFGYELAMPHFETELKKNGYKAGAWYYLGWIYFRENQDNELRKLVYNPESRPALDFHMKREYFYRQGDLLSFYQLYFTEYYHTLSFFGLLGAFLVLLIWLFFLHKVGFVAPMKWTHSALAVCIGFITALFAWLIYAFYEYTLDFERNGEILNDALYCFLGIGVIEELIKLIPFLVILRFTNIIQKPIHYILVASFSALGFAFFENLLYISQSGLSVIHARALTACVAHMLSSAVIAYGFVLGRYRYPGKTWLWVPLMFLLSALAHGFYDFWLLNEKVQDWFFVTFFFYLSEILVLASLLNNALNQSVDPGTSEKQLTLNTSRLSSLLSGLLVFVFAVEFISLCLMSGTEYGNKALLSGFMAGGYLIFFLSVRLSNIDIVPGEWAPIEFFAGLLPSDIGSRKLNLNSVVGLDLGLYALNRPGPLQQALPVKGMVRSREKRSGYSGWFIVMLDFPLLFNGTSYPFVFIRAKNKEELINKEEPTVIAFCLPVDPADPNSQMVFVDWAVAK
;
A
#
# COMPACT_ATOMS: atom_id res chain seq x y z
N MET A 1 0.98 -19.78 18.30
CA MET A 1 -0.48 -19.50 18.34
C MET A 1 -0.96 -18.90 19.67
N VAL A 2 -0.68 -19.48 20.85
CA VAL A 2 -1.19 -18.98 22.13
C VAL A 2 -0.78 -17.52 22.44
N PHE A 3 0.48 -17.16 22.21
CA PHE A 3 0.98 -15.79 22.40
C PHE A 3 0.29 -14.77 21.48
N LEU A 4 0.00 -15.17 20.25
CA LEU A 4 -0.65 -14.38 19.22
C LEU A 4 -2.13 -14.11 19.57
N TYR A 5 -2.85 -15.12 20.07
CA TYR A 5 -4.19 -14.96 20.61
C TYR A 5 -4.23 -14.05 21.85
N PHE A 6 -3.23 -14.14 22.73
CA PHE A 6 -3.13 -13.27 23.90
C PHE A 6 -2.99 -11.79 23.51
N ILE A 7 -2.16 -11.47 22.51
CA ILE A 7 -2.01 -10.11 21.98
C ILE A 7 -3.34 -9.58 21.43
N LEU A 8 -4.07 -10.41 20.68
CA LEU A 8 -5.35 -10.02 20.12
C LEU A 8 -6.40 -9.70 21.20
N VAL A 9 -6.44 -10.50 22.28
CA VAL A 9 -7.32 -10.22 23.44
C VAL A 9 -6.95 -8.90 24.11
N LEU A 10 -5.66 -8.60 24.26
CA LEU A 10 -5.20 -7.32 24.81
C LEU A 10 -5.64 -6.14 23.92
N ILE A 11 -5.48 -6.25 22.60
CA ILE A 11 -5.91 -5.23 21.64
C ILE A 11 -7.42 -4.99 21.75
N LEU A 12 -8.23 -6.06 21.76
CA LEU A 12 -9.68 -5.96 21.92
C LEU A 12 -10.06 -5.33 23.27
N GLY A 13 -9.34 -5.64 24.35
CA GLY A 13 -9.50 -5.01 25.66
C GLY A 13 -9.20 -3.50 25.64
N MET A 14 -8.11 -3.09 24.97
CA MET A 14 -7.76 -1.68 24.79
C MET A 14 -8.82 -0.92 23.98
N ILE A 15 -9.33 -1.53 22.92
CA ILE A 15 -10.43 -0.98 22.10
C ILE A 15 -11.68 -0.81 22.97
N GLY A 16 -12.06 -1.83 23.75
CA GLY A 16 -13.20 -1.78 24.65
C GLY A 16 -13.08 -0.67 25.69
N TYR A 17 -11.90 -0.52 26.29
CA TYR A 17 -11.61 0.55 27.25
C TYR A 17 -11.68 1.94 26.60
N PHE A 18 -11.11 2.11 25.41
CA PHE A 18 -11.19 3.35 24.64
C PHE A 18 -12.65 3.74 24.35
N LEU A 19 -13.45 2.81 23.84
CA LEU A 19 -14.87 3.04 23.56
C LEU A 19 -15.64 3.39 24.84
N TYR A 20 -15.36 2.72 25.95
CA TYR A 20 -15.97 3.03 27.25
C TYR A 20 -15.70 4.48 27.68
N ILE A 21 -14.46 4.96 27.57
CA ILE A 21 -14.11 6.35 27.88
C ILE A 21 -14.92 7.31 27.01
N GLN A 22 -14.98 7.05 25.70
CA GLN A 22 -15.68 7.95 24.77
C GLN A 22 -17.19 7.99 25.04
N VAL A 23 -17.83 6.85 25.33
CA VAL A 23 -19.25 6.83 25.74
C VAL A 23 -19.47 7.62 27.02
N LYS A 24 -18.56 7.51 28.00
CA LYS A 24 -18.64 8.25 29.26
C LYS A 24 -18.56 9.76 29.02
N GLU A 25 -17.63 10.22 28.19
CA GLU A 25 -17.50 11.63 27.81
C GLU A 25 -18.75 12.15 27.08
N SER A 26 -19.31 11.38 26.15
CA SER A 26 -20.52 11.78 25.43
C SER A 26 -21.72 11.91 26.35
N ARG A 27 -21.88 10.98 27.30
CA ARG A 27 -22.90 11.07 28.35
C ARG A 27 -22.73 12.32 29.21
N GLN A 28 -21.50 12.65 29.61
CA GLN A 28 -21.21 13.87 30.37
C GLN A 28 -21.58 15.13 29.58
N LYS A 29 -21.48 15.11 28.25
CA LYS A 29 -21.84 16.22 27.35
C LYS A 29 -23.32 16.20 26.90
N GLY A 30 -24.15 15.27 27.40
CA GLY A 30 -25.55 15.11 26.97
C GLY A 30 -25.72 14.67 25.51
N LEU A 31 -24.67 14.11 24.90
CA LEU A 31 -24.69 13.63 23.53
C LEU A 31 -25.14 12.16 23.47
N PRO A 32 -25.70 11.69 22.34
CA PRO A 32 -26.06 10.29 22.18
C PRO A 32 -24.88 9.36 22.36
N PHE A 33 -25.11 8.14 22.85
CA PHE A 33 -24.03 7.17 23.13
C PHE A 33 -23.22 6.76 21.89
N TRP A 34 -23.77 6.97 20.68
CA TRP A 34 -23.13 6.69 19.40
C TRP A 34 -22.34 7.87 18.82
N HIS A 35 -22.32 9.01 19.52
CA HIS A 35 -21.59 10.19 19.09
C HIS A 35 -20.28 10.29 19.88
N PHE A 36 -19.14 9.92 19.26
CA PHE A 36 -17.83 9.89 19.93
C PHE A 36 -16.99 11.15 19.67
N GLY A 37 -17.64 12.28 19.42
CA GLY A 37 -16.99 13.57 19.13
C GLY A 37 -15.99 13.46 17.97
N ASP A 38 -14.77 13.92 18.21
CA ASP A 38 -13.68 13.89 17.22
C ASP A 38 -13.27 12.48 16.82
N TYR A 39 -13.54 11.45 17.64
CA TYR A 39 -13.12 10.07 17.38
C TYR A 39 -14.20 9.19 16.72
N THR A 40 -15.31 9.79 16.26
CA THR A 40 -16.47 9.05 15.74
C THR A 40 -16.13 8.03 14.65
N VAL A 41 -15.32 8.40 13.65
CA VAL A 41 -14.98 7.46 12.56
C VAL A 41 -14.12 6.31 13.07
N LEU A 42 -13.09 6.60 13.87
CA LEU A 42 -12.23 5.58 14.47
C LEU A 42 -13.03 4.61 15.35
N ALA A 43 -13.89 5.13 16.22
CA ALA A 43 -14.73 4.32 17.09
C ALA A 43 -15.62 3.36 16.27
N TRP A 44 -16.29 3.85 15.24
CA TRP A 44 -17.13 3.00 14.38
C TRP A 44 -16.33 1.95 13.61
N SER A 45 -15.16 2.30 13.07
CA SER A 45 -14.30 1.32 12.39
C SER A 45 -13.80 0.22 13.32
N LEU A 46 -13.44 0.57 14.56
CA LEU A 46 -13.04 -0.40 15.58
C LEU A 46 -14.21 -1.30 16.02
N ILE A 47 -15.42 -0.73 16.15
CA ILE A 47 -16.64 -1.49 16.42
C ILE A 47 -16.93 -2.46 15.27
N THR A 48 -16.86 -2.01 14.01
CA THR A 48 -17.07 -2.87 12.84
C THR A 48 -16.07 -4.02 12.80
N LEU A 49 -14.78 -3.74 12.98
CA LEU A 49 -13.75 -4.78 13.01
C LEU A 49 -14.00 -5.79 14.14
N THR A 50 -14.34 -5.30 15.34
CA THR A 50 -14.61 -6.15 16.52
C THR A 50 -15.84 -7.03 16.32
N LEU A 51 -16.94 -6.45 15.83
CA LEU A 51 -18.18 -7.20 15.58
C LEU A 51 -17.99 -8.23 14.46
N ALA A 52 -17.28 -7.88 13.39
CA ALA A 52 -16.94 -8.82 12.34
C ALA A 52 -16.09 -9.97 12.89
N TYR A 53 -15.05 -9.66 13.68
CA TYR A 53 -14.21 -10.67 14.31
C TYR A 53 -15.02 -11.63 15.18
N ILE A 54 -15.88 -11.11 16.07
CA ILE A 54 -16.75 -11.94 16.91
C ILE A 54 -17.69 -12.78 16.05
N PHE A 55 -18.37 -12.19 15.07
CA PHE A 55 -19.31 -12.89 14.20
C PHE A 55 -18.66 -14.08 13.49
N PHE A 56 -17.54 -13.89 12.81
CA PHE A 56 -16.89 -14.96 12.05
C PHE A 56 -16.29 -16.05 12.94
N ASN A 57 -15.84 -15.71 14.14
CA ASN A 57 -15.33 -16.69 15.11
C ASN A 57 -16.46 -17.48 15.80
N VAL A 58 -17.61 -16.86 16.05
CA VAL A 58 -18.79 -17.56 16.60
C VAL A 58 -19.41 -18.47 15.55
N VAL A 59 -19.58 -17.98 14.31
CA VAL A 59 -20.15 -18.77 13.21
C VAL A 59 -19.18 -19.86 12.75
N SER A 60 -17.86 -19.68 12.95
CA SER A 60 -16.82 -20.57 12.45
C SER A 60 -16.99 -20.87 10.96
N PHE A 61 -17.12 -19.80 10.17
CA PHE A 61 -17.39 -19.90 8.74
C PHE A 61 -16.27 -20.69 8.03
N ALA A 62 -16.67 -21.75 7.34
CA ALA A 62 -15.84 -22.52 6.43
C ALA A 62 -16.60 -22.69 5.11
N PRO A 63 -15.93 -22.55 3.96
CA PRO A 63 -16.58 -22.78 2.68
C PRO A 63 -17.08 -24.23 2.59
N SER A 64 -18.31 -24.42 2.13
CA SER A 64 -18.93 -25.71 1.89
C SER A 64 -19.42 -25.80 0.44
N PHE A 65 -19.32 -26.99 -0.15
CA PHE A 65 -19.63 -27.22 -1.55
C PHE A 65 -20.71 -28.29 -1.70
N SER A 66 -21.64 -28.09 -2.63
CA SER A 66 -22.68 -29.08 -2.97
C SER A 66 -22.13 -30.30 -3.69
N ASP A 67 -21.00 -30.16 -4.36
CA ASP A 67 -20.40 -31.15 -5.25
C ASP A 67 -18.90 -30.89 -5.43
N THR A 68 -18.19 -31.92 -5.89
CA THR A 68 -16.73 -31.89 -6.08
C THR A 68 -16.29 -30.95 -7.20
N GLU A 69 -17.10 -30.71 -8.23
CA GLU A 69 -16.73 -29.78 -9.32
C GLU A 69 -16.75 -28.32 -8.85
N SER A 70 -17.76 -27.97 -8.05
CA SER A 70 -17.82 -26.68 -7.37
C SER A 70 -16.65 -26.47 -6.42
N ALA A 71 -16.24 -27.52 -5.69
CA ALA A 71 -15.07 -27.49 -4.83
C ALA A 71 -13.75 -27.29 -5.60
N ILE A 72 -13.54 -28.03 -6.70
CA ILE A 72 -12.37 -27.87 -7.59
C ILE A 72 -12.33 -26.45 -8.15
N ARG A 73 -13.42 -25.98 -8.74
CA ARG A 73 -13.50 -24.64 -9.33
C ARG A 73 -13.24 -23.55 -8.31
N TYR A 74 -13.73 -23.73 -7.08
CA TYR A 74 -13.46 -22.80 -6.00
C TYR A 74 -12.00 -22.84 -5.60
N GLY A 75 -11.43 -24.02 -5.34
CA GLY A 75 -10.04 -24.18 -4.93
C GLY A 75 -9.06 -23.64 -5.96
N GLU A 76 -9.30 -23.87 -7.25
CA GLU A 76 -8.51 -23.26 -8.33
C GLU A 76 -8.64 -21.73 -8.34
N LYS A 77 -9.86 -21.20 -8.20
CA LYS A 77 -10.10 -19.74 -8.20
C LYS A 77 -9.52 -19.02 -6.98
N THR A 78 -9.50 -19.66 -5.82
CA THR A 78 -9.02 -19.08 -4.56
C THR A 78 -7.57 -19.47 -4.25
N ALA A 79 -6.91 -20.18 -5.16
CA ALA A 79 -5.58 -20.74 -4.96
C ALA A 79 -5.48 -21.63 -3.70
N GLN A 80 -6.48 -22.47 -3.44
CA GLN A 80 -6.53 -23.38 -2.29
C GLN A 80 -6.38 -24.84 -2.75
N PRO A 81 -5.14 -25.30 -3.03
CA PRO A 81 -4.90 -26.62 -3.62
C PRO A 81 -5.40 -27.78 -2.77
N TRP A 82 -5.49 -27.63 -1.44
CA TRP A 82 -6.02 -28.67 -0.56
C TRP A 82 -7.52 -28.94 -0.77
N ILE A 83 -8.32 -27.92 -1.11
CA ILE A 83 -9.75 -28.11 -1.45
C ILE A 83 -9.86 -28.91 -2.75
N THR A 84 -9.06 -28.52 -3.75
CA THR A 84 -9.02 -29.20 -5.04
C THR A 84 -8.54 -30.65 -4.89
N SER A 85 -7.47 -30.87 -4.11
CA SER A 85 -6.92 -32.20 -3.82
C SER A 85 -7.95 -33.10 -3.13
N GLN A 86 -8.62 -32.59 -2.10
CA GLN A 86 -9.68 -33.34 -1.40
C GLN A 86 -10.83 -33.69 -2.35
N ALA A 87 -11.27 -32.74 -3.18
CA ALA A 87 -12.34 -32.98 -4.13
C ALA A 87 -11.98 -34.05 -5.18
N PHE A 88 -10.74 -34.06 -5.68
CA PHE A 88 -10.26 -35.12 -6.57
C PHE A 88 -10.18 -36.47 -5.86
N ARG A 89 -9.74 -36.50 -4.61
CA ARG A 89 -9.75 -37.72 -3.79
C ARG A 89 -11.16 -38.28 -3.63
N GLU A 90 -12.16 -37.44 -3.35
CA GLU A 90 -13.56 -37.88 -3.26
C GLU A 90 -14.09 -38.42 -4.60
N LYS A 91 -13.68 -37.82 -5.73
CA LYS A 91 -14.00 -38.36 -7.06
C LYS A 91 -13.34 -39.72 -7.28
N LEU A 92 -12.09 -39.90 -6.82
CA LEU A 92 -11.35 -41.16 -6.91
C LEU A 92 -12.00 -42.27 -6.09
N GLU A 93 -12.49 -41.96 -4.89
CA GLU A 93 -13.19 -42.93 -4.03
C GLU A 93 -14.50 -43.43 -4.68
N ARG A 94 -15.13 -42.63 -5.55
CA ARG A 94 -16.34 -43.01 -6.30
C ARG A 94 -16.05 -43.72 -7.61
N ASP A 95 -14.97 -43.35 -8.29
CA ASP A 95 -14.55 -43.90 -9.58
C ASP A 95 -13.03 -44.16 -9.59
N PRO A 96 -12.58 -45.27 -8.98
CA PRO A 96 -11.16 -45.56 -8.78
C PRO A 96 -10.37 -45.88 -10.05
N ASN A 97 -11.05 -46.10 -11.18
CA ASN A 97 -10.39 -46.44 -12.45
C ASN A 97 -10.23 -45.21 -13.37
N ASN A 98 -10.68 -44.05 -12.90
CA ASN A 98 -10.66 -42.83 -13.70
C ASN A 98 -9.29 -42.16 -13.67
N ILE A 99 -8.53 -42.35 -14.74
CA ILE A 99 -7.18 -41.81 -14.90
C ILE A 99 -7.12 -40.27 -14.74
N ASP A 100 -8.17 -39.55 -15.14
CA ASP A 100 -8.20 -38.09 -15.05
C ASP A 100 -8.32 -37.64 -13.58
N ASN A 101 -9.02 -38.41 -12.73
CA ASN A 101 -9.09 -38.17 -11.28
C ASN A 101 -7.74 -38.48 -10.59
N HIS A 102 -7.04 -39.54 -11.01
CA HIS A 102 -5.70 -39.86 -10.51
C HIS A 102 -4.71 -38.73 -10.80
N PHE A 103 -4.66 -38.28 -12.05
CA PHE A 103 -3.81 -37.16 -12.46
C PHE A 103 -4.18 -35.87 -11.73
N GLY A 104 -5.49 -35.55 -11.64
CA GLY A 104 -6.00 -34.38 -10.94
C GLY A 104 -5.60 -34.35 -9.47
N TRP A 105 -5.70 -35.47 -8.75
CA TRP A 105 -5.32 -35.55 -7.34
C TRP A 105 -3.83 -35.31 -7.11
N ILE A 106 -2.96 -35.99 -7.88
CA ILE A 106 -1.50 -35.81 -7.77
C ILE A 106 -1.12 -34.37 -8.09
N LYS A 107 -1.61 -33.85 -9.22
CA LYS A 107 -1.30 -32.48 -9.66
C LYS A 107 -1.80 -31.46 -8.64
N ALA A 108 -3.04 -31.57 -8.16
CA ALA A 108 -3.61 -30.63 -7.20
C ALA A 108 -2.82 -30.57 -5.90
N HIS A 109 -2.36 -31.72 -5.40
CA HIS A 109 -1.54 -31.78 -4.19
C HIS A 109 -0.23 -30.99 -4.34
N PHE A 110 0.45 -31.12 -5.48
CA PHE A 110 1.72 -30.45 -5.75
C PHE A 110 1.61 -29.11 -6.47
N THR A 111 0.38 -28.63 -6.76
CA THR A 111 0.20 -27.31 -7.36
C THR A 111 0.51 -26.28 -6.29
N GLU A 112 1.58 -25.53 -6.51
CA GLU A 112 2.18 -24.62 -5.54
C GLU A 112 1.19 -23.63 -4.93
N ASN A 113 1.42 -23.35 -3.65
CA ASN A 113 1.07 -22.08 -3.06
C ASN A 113 2.25 -21.66 -2.16
N TYR A 114 3.39 -21.33 -2.77
CA TYR A 114 4.60 -20.93 -2.06
C TYR A 114 4.45 -19.54 -1.40
N GLU A 115 3.54 -18.69 -1.89
CA GLU A 115 3.34 -17.34 -1.34
C GLU A 115 2.39 -17.30 -0.14
N THR A 116 1.42 -18.21 -0.03
CA THR A 116 0.64 -18.36 1.21
C THR A 116 1.06 -19.62 1.92
N GLN A 117 1.84 -19.45 2.98
CA GLN A 117 2.24 -20.51 3.93
C GLN A 117 1.17 -21.59 4.00
N VAL A 118 1.48 -22.80 3.51
CA VAL A 118 0.57 -23.95 3.56
C VAL A 118 -0.04 -23.97 4.96
N ALA A 119 -1.37 -23.82 5.04
CA ALA A 119 -2.06 -23.51 6.28
C ALA A 119 -1.71 -24.49 7.42
N ASP A 120 -1.32 -25.71 7.03
CA ASP A 120 -0.64 -26.70 7.86
C ASP A 120 0.32 -27.60 7.04
N VAL A 121 1.63 -27.33 7.11
CA VAL A 121 2.71 -28.15 6.52
C VAL A 121 2.62 -29.63 6.93
N ARG A 122 2.12 -29.95 8.13
CA ARG A 122 1.98 -31.35 8.56
C ARG A 122 0.90 -32.07 7.79
N THR A 123 -0.23 -31.41 7.55
CA THR A 123 -1.34 -31.97 6.78
C THR A 123 -0.93 -32.21 5.33
N PHE A 124 -0.20 -31.26 4.72
CA PHE A 124 0.38 -31.44 3.39
C PHE A 124 1.31 -32.66 3.33
N ASN A 125 2.31 -32.74 4.21
CA ASN A 125 3.24 -33.87 4.22
C ASN A 125 2.54 -35.22 4.44
N ARG A 126 1.49 -35.25 5.26
CA ARG A 126 0.68 -36.45 5.50
C ARG A 126 -0.07 -36.88 4.24
N GLU A 127 -0.68 -35.95 3.51
CA GLU A 127 -1.35 -36.25 2.25
C GLU A 127 -0.36 -36.75 1.19
N GLY A 128 0.78 -36.08 1.02
CA GLY A 128 1.81 -36.50 0.08
C GLY A 128 2.34 -37.92 0.37
N THR A 129 2.46 -38.28 1.65
CA THR A 129 2.80 -39.65 2.06
C THR A 129 1.68 -40.64 1.72
N ALA A 130 0.42 -40.26 1.90
CA ALA A 130 -0.72 -41.11 1.56
C ALA A 130 -0.81 -41.37 0.05
N ILE A 131 -0.60 -40.34 -0.78
CA ILE A 131 -0.53 -40.44 -2.24
C ILE A 131 0.56 -41.42 -2.64
N PHE A 132 1.78 -41.25 -2.12
CA PHE A 132 2.91 -42.13 -2.42
C PHE A 132 2.62 -43.60 -2.09
N ASN A 133 2.11 -43.85 -0.88
CA ASN A 133 1.80 -45.22 -0.43
C ASN A 133 0.68 -45.86 -1.27
N PHE A 134 -0.33 -45.08 -1.66
CA PHE A 134 -1.43 -45.56 -2.50
C PHE A 134 -0.93 -46.05 -3.86
N TYR A 135 -0.14 -45.25 -4.57
CA TYR A 135 0.38 -45.64 -5.89
C TYR A 135 1.47 -46.70 -5.82
N THR A 136 2.24 -46.77 -4.72
CA THR A 136 3.16 -47.88 -4.45
C THR A 136 2.41 -49.21 -4.33
N ALA A 137 1.31 -49.23 -3.56
CA ALA A 137 0.50 -50.42 -3.41
C ALA A 137 -0.10 -50.90 -4.75
N LEU A 138 -0.56 -49.97 -5.60
CA LEU A 138 -1.06 -50.29 -6.94
C LEU A 138 0.05 -50.84 -7.86
N SER A 139 1.22 -50.20 -7.85
CA SER A 139 2.38 -50.59 -8.68
C SER A 139 2.91 -51.98 -8.31
N GLU A 140 3.08 -52.26 -7.02
CA GLU A 140 3.72 -53.49 -6.55
C GLU A 140 2.73 -54.65 -6.34
N ASN A 141 1.52 -54.36 -5.87
CA ASN A 141 0.53 -55.35 -5.43
C ASN A 141 -0.79 -55.32 -6.24
N GLY A 142 -0.83 -54.56 -7.35
CA GLY A 142 -1.99 -54.50 -8.24
C GLY A 142 -2.40 -55.88 -8.76
N MET A 143 -3.69 -56.19 -8.70
CA MET A 143 -4.23 -57.50 -9.10
C MET A 143 -4.20 -57.68 -10.61
N THR A 144 -4.43 -56.58 -11.36
CA THR A 144 -4.41 -56.55 -12.82
C THR A 144 -3.18 -55.81 -13.36
N GLN A 145 -2.90 -55.97 -14.66
CA GLN A 145 -1.86 -55.16 -15.30
C GLN A 145 -2.26 -53.68 -15.37
N GLU A 146 -3.56 -53.39 -15.52
CA GLU A 146 -4.11 -52.04 -15.50
C GLU A 146 -3.85 -51.35 -14.15
N ASP A 147 -4.03 -52.06 -13.02
CA ASP A 147 -3.70 -51.53 -11.68
C ASP A 147 -2.22 -51.18 -11.55
N ARG A 148 -1.34 -52.06 -12.04
CA ARG A 148 0.11 -51.85 -12.00
C ARG A 148 0.55 -50.70 -12.90
N ASP A 149 -0.02 -50.60 -14.09
CA ASP A 149 0.22 -49.51 -15.02
C ASP A 149 -0.27 -48.17 -14.44
N MET A 150 -1.43 -48.14 -13.77
CA MET A 150 -1.94 -46.97 -13.05
C MET A 150 -1.04 -46.58 -11.87
N GLY A 151 -0.58 -47.57 -11.10
CA GLY A 151 0.37 -47.37 -9.99
C GLY A 151 1.71 -46.79 -10.47
N ASN A 152 2.26 -47.35 -11.55
CA ASN A 152 3.48 -46.88 -12.19
C ASN A 152 3.34 -45.47 -12.77
N LEU A 153 2.22 -45.18 -13.46
CA LEU A 153 1.93 -43.84 -13.95
C LEU A 153 1.81 -42.84 -12.79
N GLY A 154 1.07 -43.19 -11.74
CA GLY A 154 0.88 -42.35 -10.57
C GLY A 154 2.17 -42.05 -9.81
N LEU A 155 3.03 -43.06 -9.60
CA LEU A 155 4.37 -42.86 -9.01
C LEU A 155 5.26 -42.00 -9.92
N GLY A 156 5.23 -42.26 -11.23
CA GLY A 156 5.95 -41.45 -12.21
C GLY A 156 5.61 -39.97 -12.11
N LEU A 157 4.30 -39.66 -12.11
CA LEU A 157 3.79 -38.30 -11.96
C LEU A 157 4.06 -37.72 -10.56
N TYR A 158 3.96 -38.52 -9.51
CA TYR A 158 4.29 -38.10 -8.15
C TYR A 158 5.74 -37.60 -8.04
N TYR A 159 6.70 -38.39 -8.53
CA TYR A 159 8.12 -38.01 -8.52
C TYR A 159 8.40 -36.81 -9.43
N MET A 160 7.68 -36.70 -10.55
CA MET A 160 7.79 -35.55 -11.44
C MET A 160 7.27 -34.25 -10.81
N PHE A 161 6.13 -34.29 -10.10
CA PHE A 161 5.51 -33.10 -9.51
C PHE A 161 6.02 -32.74 -8.11
N ARG A 162 6.67 -33.65 -7.39
CA ARG A 162 7.22 -33.46 -6.03
C ARG A 162 8.39 -32.44 -5.95
N GLU A 163 8.52 -31.54 -6.90
CA GLU A 163 9.60 -30.55 -6.94
C GLU A 163 9.81 -29.88 -5.56
N ASN A 164 11.05 -29.90 -5.09
CA ASN A 164 11.45 -29.23 -3.86
C ASN A 164 12.45 -28.13 -4.22
N GLU A 165 11.94 -26.90 -4.36
CA GLU A 165 12.74 -25.73 -4.71
C GLU A 165 13.85 -25.45 -3.69
N GLN A 166 13.66 -25.78 -2.41
CA GLN A 166 14.67 -25.56 -1.37
C GLN A 166 15.86 -26.53 -1.44
N LEU A 167 15.73 -27.66 -2.15
CA LEU A 167 16.77 -28.68 -2.22
C LEU A 167 17.40 -28.82 -3.62
N TYR A 168 16.89 -28.15 -4.65
CA TYR A 168 17.34 -28.33 -6.05
C TYR A 168 17.41 -29.81 -6.50
N VAL A 169 16.63 -30.70 -5.89
CA VAL A 169 16.61 -32.13 -6.24
C VAL A 169 15.39 -32.39 -7.12
N ARG A 170 15.64 -32.62 -8.40
CA ARG A 170 14.65 -33.11 -9.37
C ARG A 170 14.83 -34.62 -9.52
N ASP A 171 13.80 -35.40 -9.19
CA ASP A 171 13.87 -36.87 -9.24
C ASP A 171 13.27 -37.44 -10.54
N TYR A 172 13.67 -36.85 -11.68
CA TYR A 172 13.24 -37.33 -13.00
C TYR A 172 13.78 -38.73 -13.32
N GLY A 173 14.85 -39.16 -12.63
CA GLY A 173 15.34 -40.53 -12.69
C GLY A 173 14.32 -41.54 -12.20
N ASN A 174 13.78 -41.37 -11.00
CA ASN A 174 12.71 -42.24 -10.50
C ASN A 174 11.40 -42.04 -11.27
N ALA A 175 11.04 -40.80 -11.61
CA ALA A 175 9.86 -40.53 -12.42
C ALA A 175 9.90 -41.34 -13.74
N ARG A 176 11.00 -41.25 -14.49
CA ARG A 176 11.19 -41.98 -15.74
C ARG A 176 11.19 -43.50 -15.52
N LYS A 177 11.84 -43.99 -14.46
CA LYS A 177 11.85 -45.44 -14.14
C LYS A 177 10.44 -46.01 -14.04
N TYR A 178 9.54 -45.34 -13.31
CA TYR A 178 8.16 -45.78 -13.17
C TYR A 178 7.34 -45.56 -14.45
N LEU A 179 7.50 -44.43 -15.13
CA LEU A 179 6.81 -44.16 -16.40
C LEU A 179 7.18 -45.17 -17.50
N LEU A 180 8.44 -45.57 -17.61
CA LEU A 180 8.89 -46.60 -18.56
C LEU A 180 8.42 -48.02 -18.19
N ALA A 181 7.99 -48.24 -16.95
CA ALA A 181 7.43 -49.52 -16.49
C ALA A 181 5.93 -49.67 -16.82
N VAL A 182 5.29 -48.63 -17.34
CA VAL A 182 3.91 -48.67 -17.82
C VAL A 182 3.85 -49.45 -19.13
N SER A 183 3.11 -50.57 -19.14
CA SER A 183 3.02 -51.46 -20.30
C SER A 183 2.04 -50.92 -21.35
N ASP A 184 0.90 -50.39 -20.93
CA ASP A 184 -0.03 -49.71 -21.83
C ASP A 184 0.48 -48.30 -22.21
N THR A 185 1.18 -48.24 -23.34
CA THR A 185 1.68 -46.97 -23.88
C THR A 185 0.58 -46.01 -24.32
N SER A 186 -0.68 -46.45 -24.43
CA SER A 186 -1.82 -45.63 -24.86
C SER A 186 -2.40 -44.75 -23.77
N LEU A 187 -2.04 -44.99 -22.50
CA LEU A 187 -2.54 -44.21 -21.36
C LEU A 187 -2.30 -42.70 -21.54
N LYS A 188 -3.32 -41.93 -21.15
CA LYS A 188 -3.21 -40.47 -21.00
C LYS A 188 -2.12 -40.15 -19.97
N TYR A 189 -1.51 -38.98 -20.09
CA TYR A 189 -0.51 -38.44 -19.14
C TYR A 189 0.86 -39.11 -19.17
N LEU A 190 0.97 -40.32 -19.71
CA LEU A 190 2.23 -41.03 -19.86
C LEU A 190 3.22 -40.26 -20.76
N ASN A 191 2.75 -39.80 -21.93
CA ASN A 191 3.65 -39.09 -22.86
C ASN A 191 3.95 -37.69 -22.38
N TYR A 192 3.03 -37.03 -21.66
CA TYR A 192 3.34 -35.82 -20.92
C TYR A 192 4.50 -36.06 -19.93
N GLY A 193 4.37 -37.04 -19.03
CA GLY A 193 5.39 -37.31 -18.01
C GLY A 193 6.75 -37.68 -18.60
N LEU A 194 6.78 -38.53 -19.63
CA LEU A 194 8.01 -38.89 -20.33
C LEU A 194 8.62 -37.67 -21.04
N GLY A 195 7.80 -36.87 -21.71
CA GLY A 195 8.23 -35.64 -22.36
C GLY A 195 8.90 -34.67 -21.38
N VAL A 196 8.31 -34.45 -20.20
CA VAL A 196 8.90 -33.61 -19.15
C VAL A 196 10.24 -34.16 -18.67
N CYS A 197 10.32 -35.47 -18.38
CA CYS A 197 11.57 -36.09 -17.94
C CYS A 197 12.67 -35.95 -18.99
N LEU A 198 12.34 -36.13 -20.27
CA LEU A 198 13.31 -36.02 -21.37
C LEU A 198 13.72 -34.57 -21.64
N PHE A 199 12.78 -33.63 -21.51
CA PHE A 199 13.03 -32.20 -21.71
C PHE A 199 14.16 -31.71 -20.81
N TYR A 200 14.18 -32.14 -19.55
CA TYR A 200 15.21 -31.74 -18.59
C TYR A 200 16.48 -32.61 -18.63
N ASP A 201 16.39 -33.92 -18.85
CA ASP A 201 17.57 -34.80 -18.79
C ASP A 201 18.35 -34.91 -20.11
N PHE A 202 17.69 -34.74 -21.27
CA PHE A 202 18.30 -35.05 -22.58
C PHE A 202 18.05 -34.00 -23.68
N GLY A 203 17.21 -32.99 -23.44
CA GLY A 203 16.98 -31.87 -24.36
C GLY A 203 15.72 -31.97 -25.23
N TYR A 204 15.52 -30.95 -26.07
CA TYR A 204 14.24 -30.67 -26.72
C TYR A 204 13.84 -31.68 -27.81
N GLU A 205 14.81 -32.15 -28.59
CA GLU A 205 14.56 -33.05 -29.74
C GLU A 205 13.88 -34.36 -29.33
N LEU A 206 14.29 -34.94 -28.20
CA LEU A 206 13.73 -36.19 -27.68
C LEU A 206 12.39 -35.98 -26.97
N ALA A 207 12.16 -34.81 -26.39
CA ALA A 207 10.93 -34.49 -25.66
C ALA A 207 9.75 -34.17 -26.58
N MET A 208 10.00 -33.45 -27.68
CA MET A 208 8.97 -32.92 -28.58
C MET A 208 7.99 -33.99 -29.12
N PRO A 209 8.44 -35.17 -29.62
CA PRO A 209 7.53 -36.21 -30.12
C PRO A 209 6.57 -36.75 -29.06
N HIS A 210 6.97 -36.74 -27.78
CA HIS A 210 6.11 -37.17 -26.69
C HIS A 210 5.00 -36.16 -26.43
N PHE A 211 5.29 -34.86 -26.41
CA PHE A 211 4.24 -33.84 -26.26
C PHE A 211 3.26 -33.84 -27.44
N GLU A 212 3.73 -34.00 -28.68
CA GLU A 212 2.86 -34.16 -29.84
C GLU A 212 1.97 -35.42 -29.74
N THR A 213 2.52 -36.52 -29.23
CA THR A 213 1.78 -37.76 -29.01
C THR A 213 0.73 -37.60 -27.92
N GLU A 214 1.05 -36.87 -26.85
CA GLU A 214 0.10 -36.55 -25.78
C GLU A 214 -1.10 -35.74 -26.30
N LEU A 215 -0.86 -34.76 -27.19
CA LEU A 215 -1.93 -33.99 -27.84
C LEU A 215 -2.87 -34.89 -28.66
N LYS A 216 -2.31 -35.87 -29.40
CA LYS A 216 -3.08 -36.85 -30.19
C LYS A 216 -3.91 -37.79 -29.31
N LYS A 217 -3.43 -38.11 -28.10
CA LYS A 217 -4.09 -39.00 -27.13
C LYS A 217 -5.13 -38.30 -26.25
N ASN A 218 -5.34 -37.00 -26.42
CA ASN A 218 -6.26 -36.21 -25.59
C ASN A 218 -5.95 -36.37 -24.08
N GLY A 219 -4.66 -36.43 -23.73
CA GLY A 219 -4.20 -36.43 -22.35
C GLY A 219 -4.04 -35.01 -21.80
N TYR A 220 -2.92 -34.67 -21.18
CA TYR A 220 -2.70 -33.34 -20.59
C TYR A 220 -2.27 -32.29 -21.64
N LYS A 221 -3.24 -31.85 -22.45
CA LYS A 221 -3.02 -30.88 -23.53
C LYS A 221 -2.36 -29.57 -23.05
N ALA A 222 -2.79 -29.03 -21.92
CA ALA A 222 -2.22 -27.80 -21.38
C ALA A 222 -0.71 -27.93 -21.11
N GLY A 223 -0.29 -29.01 -20.44
CA GLY A 223 1.13 -29.27 -20.23
C GLY A 223 1.90 -29.48 -21.53
N ALA A 224 1.35 -30.25 -22.47
CA ALA A 224 1.99 -30.47 -23.76
C ALA A 224 2.18 -29.16 -24.56
N TRP A 225 1.16 -28.29 -24.61
CA TRP A 225 1.27 -26.97 -25.24
C TRP A 225 2.28 -26.05 -24.56
N TYR A 226 2.33 -26.07 -23.21
CA TYR A 226 3.32 -25.29 -22.45
C TYR A 226 4.75 -25.62 -22.88
N TYR A 227 5.12 -26.91 -22.88
CA TYR A 227 6.47 -27.33 -23.23
C TYR A 227 6.76 -27.16 -24.73
N LEU A 228 5.80 -27.46 -25.62
CA LEU A 228 5.97 -27.19 -27.05
C LEU A 228 6.18 -25.70 -27.33
N GLY A 229 5.43 -24.83 -26.66
CA GLY A 229 5.63 -23.38 -26.72
C GLY A 229 7.05 -22.98 -26.30
N TRP A 230 7.55 -23.54 -25.20
CA TRP A 230 8.92 -23.28 -24.73
C TRP A 230 9.99 -23.74 -25.71
N ILE A 231 9.82 -24.93 -26.29
CA ILE A 231 10.73 -25.45 -27.33
C ILE A 231 10.71 -24.50 -28.53
N TYR A 232 9.54 -24.16 -29.07
CA TYR A 232 9.44 -23.29 -30.24
C TYR A 232 9.98 -21.89 -29.99
N PHE A 233 9.78 -21.35 -28.78
CA PHE A 233 10.30 -20.06 -28.38
C PHE A 233 11.83 -20.05 -28.29
N ARG A 234 12.43 -21.05 -27.63
CA ARG A 234 13.90 -21.17 -27.49
C ARG A 234 14.61 -21.43 -28.81
N GLU A 235 14.02 -22.25 -29.67
CA GLU A 235 14.56 -22.60 -30.99
C GLU A 235 14.24 -21.55 -32.08
N ASN A 236 13.63 -20.42 -31.72
CA ASN A 236 13.20 -19.36 -32.65
C ASN A 236 12.31 -19.88 -33.80
N GLN A 237 11.46 -20.86 -33.52
CA GLN A 237 10.50 -21.41 -34.48
C GLN A 237 9.21 -20.57 -34.51
N ASP A 238 9.34 -19.31 -34.92
CA ASP A 238 8.28 -18.30 -34.87
C ASP A 238 6.97 -18.74 -35.54
N ASN A 239 7.05 -19.48 -36.65
CA ASN A 239 5.87 -19.96 -37.36
C ASN A 239 5.06 -20.98 -36.56
N GLU A 240 5.73 -21.88 -35.84
CA GLU A 240 5.07 -22.88 -35.00
C GLU A 240 4.56 -22.24 -33.71
N LEU A 241 5.36 -21.36 -33.10
CA LEU A 241 4.95 -20.59 -31.93
C LEU A 241 3.72 -19.72 -32.23
N ARG A 242 3.67 -19.06 -33.40
CA ARG A 242 2.51 -18.28 -33.85
C ARG A 242 1.22 -19.09 -33.83
N LYS A 243 1.28 -20.35 -34.29
CA LYS A 243 0.10 -21.24 -34.31
C LYS A 243 -0.41 -21.51 -32.90
N LEU A 244 0.47 -21.61 -31.91
CA LEU A 244 0.08 -21.81 -30.51
C LEU A 244 -0.41 -20.52 -29.85
N VAL A 245 0.29 -19.40 -30.06
CA VAL A 245 0.02 -18.11 -29.40
C VAL A 245 -1.33 -17.51 -29.81
N TYR A 246 -1.70 -17.63 -31.09
CA TYR A 246 -2.98 -17.11 -31.59
C TYR A 246 -4.12 -18.14 -31.56
N ASN A 247 -3.88 -19.38 -31.18
CA ASN A 247 -4.93 -20.40 -31.05
C ASN A 247 -5.60 -20.30 -29.67
N PRO A 248 -6.95 -20.11 -29.61
CA PRO A 248 -7.66 -19.93 -28.34
C PRO A 248 -7.58 -21.11 -27.36
N GLU A 249 -7.38 -22.34 -27.85
CA GLU A 249 -7.28 -23.54 -27.01
C GLU A 249 -5.90 -23.68 -26.38
N SER A 250 -4.83 -23.44 -27.13
CA SER A 250 -3.46 -23.58 -26.64
C SER A 250 -2.95 -22.35 -25.88
N ARG A 251 -3.41 -21.15 -26.26
CA ARG A 251 -2.92 -19.89 -25.69
C ARG A 251 -2.97 -19.79 -24.15
N PRO A 252 -4.03 -20.25 -23.45
CA PRO A 252 -4.07 -20.21 -21.98
C PRO A 252 -2.98 -21.08 -21.33
N ALA A 253 -2.49 -22.09 -22.03
CA ALA A 253 -1.48 -23.00 -21.51
C ALA A 253 -0.03 -22.51 -21.72
N LEU A 254 0.18 -21.46 -22.52
CA LEU A 254 1.51 -20.92 -22.78
C LEU A 254 1.96 -19.98 -21.67
N ASP A 255 3.26 -19.94 -21.46
CA ASP A 255 3.92 -19.04 -20.51
C ASP A 255 3.61 -17.55 -20.80
N PHE A 256 3.38 -16.77 -19.74
CA PHE A 256 3.03 -15.35 -19.85
C PHE A 256 4.15 -14.53 -20.49
N HIS A 257 5.40 -14.71 -20.03
CA HIS A 257 6.56 -13.98 -20.51
C HIS A 257 6.77 -14.26 -22.01
N MET A 258 6.69 -15.52 -22.42
CA MET A 258 6.78 -15.91 -23.83
C MET A 258 5.72 -15.24 -24.71
N LYS A 259 4.44 -15.28 -24.32
CA LYS A 259 3.36 -14.63 -25.08
C LYS A 259 3.60 -13.12 -25.17
N ARG A 260 3.96 -12.50 -24.05
CA ARG A 260 4.21 -11.06 -23.94
C ARG A 260 5.34 -10.62 -24.86
N GLU A 261 6.46 -11.32 -24.80
CA GLU A 261 7.64 -11.05 -25.64
C GLU A 261 7.33 -11.24 -27.12
N TYR A 262 6.63 -12.32 -27.47
CA TYR A 262 6.25 -12.59 -28.84
C TYR A 262 5.37 -11.45 -29.40
N PHE A 263 4.32 -11.03 -28.68
CA PHE A 263 3.47 -9.92 -29.14
C PHE A 263 4.24 -8.60 -29.25
N TYR A 264 5.14 -8.32 -28.31
CA TYR A 264 6.00 -7.14 -28.34
C TYR A 264 6.90 -7.13 -29.59
N ARG A 265 7.64 -8.23 -29.84
CA ARG A 265 8.56 -8.36 -31.00
C ARG A 265 7.83 -8.25 -32.33
N GLN A 266 6.59 -8.74 -32.42
CA GLN A 266 5.75 -8.65 -33.63
C GLN A 266 5.05 -7.28 -33.79
N GLY A 267 5.14 -6.37 -32.81
CA GLY A 267 4.44 -5.09 -32.81
C GLY A 267 2.93 -5.20 -32.64
N ASP A 268 2.41 -6.36 -32.19
CA ASP A 268 0.99 -6.57 -31.93
C ASP A 268 0.60 -6.02 -30.55
N LEU A 269 0.51 -4.68 -30.48
CA LEU A 269 0.19 -3.98 -29.25
C LEU A 269 -1.21 -4.33 -28.72
N LEU A 270 -2.16 -4.67 -29.60
CA LEU A 270 -3.51 -5.03 -29.16
C LEU A 270 -3.48 -6.33 -28.36
N SER A 271 -2.86 -7.39 -28.92
CA SER A 271 -2.72 -8.67 -28.23
C SER A 271 -1.83 -8.56 -27.00
N PHE A 272 -0.79 -7.71 -27.04
CA PHE A 272 0.06 -7.40 -25.88
C PHE A 272 -0.76 -6.86 -24.70
N TYR A 273 -1.53 -5.79 -24.89
CA TYR A 273 -2.35 -5.25 -23.80
C TYR A 273 -3.49 -6.20 -23.42
N GLN A 274 -4.13 -6.87 -24.38
CA GLN A 274 -5.15 -7.88 -24.09
C GLN A 274 -4.61 -9.01 -23.21
N LEU A 275 -3.37 -9.46 -23.43
CA LEU A 275 -2.73 -10.47 -22.60
C LEU A 275 -2.62 -10.00 -21.15
N TYR A 276 -2.08 -8.80 -20.92
CA TYR A 276 -2.01 -8.22 -19.58
C TYR A 276 -3.41 -8.12 -18.93
N PHE A 277 -4.40 -7.56 -19.64
CA PHE A 277 -5.75 -7.44 -19.07
C PHE A 277 -6.37 -8.80 -18.76
N THR A 278 -6.15 -9.80 -19.61
CA THR A 278 -6.67 -11.16 -19.42
C THR A 278 -6.01 -11.82 -18.21
N GLU A 279 -4.68 -11.79 -18.13
CA GLU A 279 -3.92 -12.44 -17.04
C GLU A 279 -4.26 -11.84 -15.67
N TYR A 280 -4.24 -10.51 -15.57
CA TYR A 280 -4.39 -9.83 -14.27
C TYR A 280 -5.85 -9.65 -13.83
N TYR A 281 -6.80 -9.46 -14.75
CA TYR A 281 -8.19 -9.18 -14.34
C TYR A 281 -9.05 -10.44 -14.23
N HIS A 282 -8.64 -11.59 -14.79
CA HIS A 282 -9.35 -12.85 -14.53
C HIS A 282 -9.15 -13.37 -13.10
N THR A 283 -8.00 -13.07 -12.49
CA THR A 283 -7.67 -13.45 -11.11
C THR A 283 -8.18 -12.41 -10.10
N LEU A 284 -8.47 -11.18 -10.53
CA LEU A 284 -9.00 -10.13 -9.66
C LEU A 284 -10.42 -10.47 -9.16
N SER A 285 -10.54 -10.71 -7.86
CA SER A 285 -11.83 -10.94 -7.21
C SER A 285 -12.63 -9.65 -7.02
N PHE A 286 -13.95 -9.77 -6.87
CA PHE A 286 -14.82 -8.63 -6.51
C PHE A 286 -14.33 -7.91 -5.24
N PHE A 287 -13.90 -8.68 -4.23
CA PHE A 287 -13.35 -8.13 -2.99
C PHE A 287 -12.01 -7.44 -3.19
N GLY A 288 -11.18 -7.92 -4.13
CA GLY A 288 -9.94 -7.26 -4.50
C GLY A 288 -10.18 -5.91 -5.17
N LEU A 289 -11.13 -5.84 -6.10
CA LEU A 289 -11.56 -4.59 -6.72
C LEU A 289 -12.13 -3.61 -5.67
N LEU A 290 -12.98 -4.10 -4.77
CA LEU A 290 -13.54 -3.32 -3.67
C LEU A 290 -12.44 -2.76 -2.75
N GLY A 291 -11.45 -3.59 -2.40
CA GLY A 291 -10.30 -3.21 -1.60
C GLY A 291 -9.47 -2.12 -2.28
N ALA A 292 -9.08 -2.31 -3.54
CA ALA A 292 -8.33 -1.33 -4.31
C ALA A 292 -9.06 0.02 -4.39
N PHE A 293 -10.38 -0.01 -4.64
CA PHE A 293 -11.20 1.19 -4.74
C PHE A 293 -11.35 1.89 -3.39
N LEU A 294 -11.51 1.13 -2.30
CA LEU A 294 -11.56 1.66 -0.94
C LEU A 294 -10.27 2.41 -0.59
N VAL A 295 -9.12 1.84 -0.92
CA VAL A 295 -7.80 2.48 -0.69
C VAL A 295 -7.70 3.81 -1.44
N LEU A 296 -8.09 3.84 -2.72
CA LEU A 296 -8.15 5.07 -3.51
C LEU A 296 -9.04 6.13 -2.84
N LEU A 297 -10.26 5.74 -2.43
CA LEU A 297 -11.23 6.67 -1.85
C LEU A 297 -10.76 7.27 -0.52
N ILE A 298 -10.11 6.48 0.33
CA ILE A 298 -9.62 6.94 1.63
C ILE A 298 -8.59 8.05 1.47
N TRP A 299 -7.59 7.82 0.62
CA TRP A 299 -6.54 8.81 0.38
C TRP A 299 -7.07 10.04 -0.38
N LEU A 300 -7.96 9.82 -1.35
CA LEU A 300 -8.67 10.91 -2.05
C LEU A 300 -9.44 11.79 -1.04
N PHE A 301 -10.20 11.18 -0.14
CA PHE A 301 -10.96 11.89 0.89
C PHE A 301 -10.05 12.62 1.88
N PHE A 302 -8.97 11.99 2.32
CA PHE A 302 -7.99 12.60 3.21
C PHE A 302 -7.37 13.86 2.59
N LEU A 303 -6.90 13.79 1.34
CA LEU A 303 -6.31 14.92 0.63
C LEU A 303 -7.30 16.10 0.44
N HIS A 304 -8.59 15.80 0.18
CA HIS A 304 -9.64 16.83 0.15
C HIS A 304 -9.81 17.53 1.51
N LYS A 305 -9.64 16.81 2.63
CA LYS A 305 -9.67 17.42 3.98
C LYS A 305 -8.42 18.23 4.28
N VAL A 306 -7.25 17.77 3.83
CA VAL A 306 -5.99 18.51 3.97
C VAL A 306 -6.01 19.81 3.16
N GLY A 307 -6.58 19.80 1.96
CA GLY A 307 -6.70 20.96 1.08
C GLY A 307 -7.69 22.04 1.50
N PHE A 308 -8.10 22.13 2.77
CA PHE A 308 -9.20 23.00 3.21
C PHE A 308 -8.97 24.50 2.99
N VAL A 309 -7.71 24.96 2.97
CA VAL A 309 -7.34 26.37 2.69
C VAL A 309 -7.67 26.78 1.26
N ALA A 310 -7.55 25.84 0.32
CA ALA A 310 -7.80 26.04 -1.09
C ALA A 310 -8.48 24.79 -1.64
N PRO A 311 -9.79 24.62 -1.35
CA PRO A 311 -10.50 23.38 -1.62
C PRO A 311 -10.59 23.13 -3.12
N MET A 312 -10.28 21.91 -3.52
CA MET A 312 -10.40 21.47 -4.90
C MET A 312 -11.78 20.85 -5.15
N LYS A 313 -12.31 21.01 -6.37
CA LYS A 313 -13.54 20.30 -6.78
C LYS A 313 -13.24 18.81 -6.96
N TRP A 314 -14.16 17.96 -6.54
CA TRP A 314 -14.08 16.50 -6.73
C TRP A 314 -13.93 16.08 -8.20
N THR A 315 -14.50 16.85 -9.12
CA THR A 315 -14.36 16.61 -10.57
C THR A 315 -12.91 16.79 -11.05
N HIS A 316 -12.18 17.76 -10.49
CA HIS A 316 -10.78 17.99 -10.84
C HIS A 316 -9.88 16.87 -10.29
N SER A 317 -10.13 16.42 -9.06
CA SER A 317 -9.40 15.27 -8.50
C SER A 317 -9.72 13.98 -9.26
N ALA A 318 -10.98 13.76 -9.64
CA ALA A 318 -11.37 12.60 -10.45
C ALA A 318 -10.68 12.62 -11.83
N LEU A 319 -10.61 13.78 -12.48
CA LEU A 319 -9.87 13.93 -13.74
C LEU A 319 -8.39 13.55 -13.57
N ALA A 320 -7.73 14.03 -12.51
CA ALA A 320 -6.34 13.72 -12.23
C ALA A 320 -6.11 12.22 -11.98
N VAL A 321 -6.99 11.57 -11.20
CA VAL A 321 -6.97 10.12 -10.97
C VAL A 321 -7.15 9.36 -12.28
N CYS A 322 -8.12 9.73 -13.12
CA CYS A 322 -8.38 9.04 -14.38
C CYS A 322 -7.20 9.12 -15.36
N ILE A 323 -6.59 10.29 -15.54
CA ILE A 323 -5.42 10.43 -16.42
C ILE A 323 -4.21 9.68 -15.81
N GLY A 324 -4.05 9.70 -14.48
CA GLY A 324 -3.03 8.91 -13.78
C GLY A 324 -3.18 7.40 -14.03
N PHE A 325 -4.40 6.88 -13.93
CA PHE A 325 -4.71 5.49 -14.22
C PHE A 325 -4.42 5.11 -15.67
N ILE A 326 -4.84 5.94 -16.63
CA ILE A 326 -4.59 5.69 -18.06
C ILE A 326 -3.10 5.73 -18.36
N THR A 327 -2.36 6.67 -17.78
CA THR A 327 -0.92 6.81 -18.04
C THR A 327 -0.10 5.65 -17.47
N ALA A 328 -0.55 5.03 -16.37
CA ALA A 328 0.09 3.83 -15.81
C ALA A 328 0.18 2.66 -16.80
N LEU A 329 -0.74 2.55 -17.76
CA LEU A 329 -0.72 1.52 -18.80
C LEU A 329 0.56 1.59 -19.66
N PHE A 330 1.11 2.79 -19.87
CA PHE A 330 2.34 2.95 -20.65
C PHE A 330 3.56 2.36 -19.95
N ALA A 331 3.51 2.11 -18.64
CA ALA A 331 4.61 1.48 -17.91
C ALA A 331 4.91 0.09 -18.46
N TRP A 332 3.89 -0.71 -18.78
CA TRP A 332 4.08 -2.04 -19.36
C TRP A 332 4.86 -2.05 -20.66
N LEU A 333 4.61 -1.08 -21.55
CA LEU A 333 5.33 -0.99 -22.81
C LEU A 333 6.79 -0.56 -22.61
N ILE A 334 7.04 0.32 -21.65
CA ILE A 334 8.40 0.77 -21.33
C ILE A 334 9.16 -0.37 -20.64
N TYR A 335 8.54 -1.12 -19.73
CA TYR A 335 9.14 -2.32 -19.15
C TYR A 335 9.49 -3.36 -20.21
N ALA A 336 8.58 -3.65 -21.15
CA ALA A 336 8.87 -4.54 -22.27
C ALA A 336 10.02 -4.04 -23.17
N PHE A 337 10.17 -2.73 -23.34
CA PHE A 337 11.31 -2.16 -24.06
C PHE A 337 12.63 -2.38 -23.32
N TYR A 338 12.67 -2.12 -22.00
CA TYR A 338 13.86 -2.35 -21.18
C TYR A 338 14.27 -3.82 -21.18
N GLU A 339 13.30 -4.71 -20.97
CA GLU A 339 13.52 -6.15 -20.89
C GLU A 339 13.93 -6.73 -22.26
N TYR A 340 13.15 -6.49 -23.31
CA TYR A 340 13.32 -7.19 -24.59
C TYR A 340 14.21 -6.49 -25.61
N THR A 341 14.50 -5.20 -25.43
CA THR A 341 15.33 -4.43 -26.38
C THR A 341 16.68 -4.05 -25.78
N LEU A 342 16.70 -3.66 -24.49
CA LEU A 342 17.94 -3.28 -23.81
C LEU A 342 18.60 -4.42 -23.05
N ASP A 343 17.93 -5.57 -22.90
CA ASP A 343 18.38 -6.69 -22.06
C ASP A 343 18.73 -6.21 -20.64
N PHE A 344 17.98 -5.20 -20.17
CA PHE A 344 18.23 -4.57 -18.88
C PHE A 344 17.20 -5.05 -17.88
N GLU A 345 17.56 -6.11 -17.17
CA GLU A 345 16.77 -6.76 -16.13
C GLU A 345 17.58 -6.97 -14.85
N ARG A 346 16.91 -7.43 -13.79
CA ARG A 346 17.56 -7.78 -12.53
C ARG A 346 18.29 -9.11 -12.69
N ASN A 347 19.47 -9.21 -12.11
CA ASN A 347 20.29 -10.44 -12.15
C ASN A 347 20.81 -10.86 -10.76
N GLY A 348 20.35 -10.21 -9.69
CA GLY A 348 20.73 -10.48 -8.31
C GLY A 348 22.03 -9.81 -7.87
N GLU A 349 22.79 -9.20 -8.80
CA GLU A 349 23.98 -8.43 -8.47
C GLU A 349 23.63 -7.03 -7.96
N ILE A 350 24.24 -6.64 -6.84
CA ILE A 350 23.91 -5.41 -6.10
C ILE A 350 23.92 -4.17 -7.00
N LEU A 351 24.98 -3.99 -7.79
CA LEU A 351 25.13 -2.81 -8.64
C LEU A 351 24.12 -2.81 -9.79
N ASN A 352 23.92 -3.95 -10.44
CA ASN A 352 22.98 -4.08 -11.55
C ASN A 352 21.55 -3.81 -11.08
N ASP A 353 21.14 -4.47 -10.01
CA ASP A 353 19.79 -4.34 -9.47
C ASP A 353 19.54 -2.94 -8.90
N ALA A 354 20.54 -2.29 -8.28
CA ALA A 354 20.42 -0.90 -7.85
C ALA A 354 20.26 0.06 -9.03
N LEU A 355 21.00 -0.15 -10.13
CA LEU A 355 20.84 0.62 -11.36
C LEU A 355 19.49 0.33 -12.02
N TYR A 356 19.02 -0.91 -12.02
CA TYR A 356 17.72 -1.29 -12.57
C TYR A 356 16.58 -0.67 -11.77
N CYS A 357 16.60 -0.77 -10.44
CA CYS A 357 15.60 -0.14 -9.59
C CYS A 357 15.60 1.39 -9.74
N PHE A 358 16.76 2.02 -9.92
CA PHE A 358 16.82 3.47 -10.16
C PHE A 358 16.38 3.86 -11.59
N LEU A 359 17.04 3.35 -12.62
CA LEU A 359 16.87 3.78 -14.01
C LEU A 359 15.71 3.08 -14.72
N GLY A 360 15.53 1.78 -14.47
CA GLY A 360 14.50 0.94 -15.07
C GLY A 360 13.13 1.08 -14.41
N ILE A 361 13.09 1.27 -13.09
CA ILE A 361 11.84 1.46 -12.34
C ILE A 361 11.64 2.93 -11.94
N GLY A 362 12.45 3.46 -11.02
CA GLY A 362 12.25 4.78 -10.40
C GLY A 362 12.12 5.92 -11.42
N VAL A 363 13.09 6.10 -12.32
CA VAL A 363 13.04 7.16 -13.34
C VAL A 363 11.83 6.99 -14.25
N ILE A 364 11.52 5.77 -14.69
CA ILE A 364 10.43 5.49 -15.61
C ILE A 364 9.08 5.77 -14.96
N GLU A 365 8.82 5.21 -13.79
CA GLU A 365 7.53 5.40 -13.15
C GLU A 365 7.30 6.84 -12.73
N GLU A 366 8.33 7.52 -12.20
CA GLU A 366 8.21 8.93 -11.82
C GLU A 366 7.97 9.81 -13.05
N LEU A 367 8.56 9.47 -14.20
CA LEU A 367 8.28 10.16 -15.45
C LEU A 367 6.84 9.95 -15.90
N ILE A 368 6.33 8.71 -15.85
CA ILE A 368 4.96 8.38 -16.24
C ILE A 368 3.95 9.10 -15.32
N LYS A 369 4.17 9.07 -14.00
CA LYS A 369 3.33 9.77 -13.01
C LYS A 369 3.35 11.28 -13.18
N LEU A 370 4.44 11.84 -13.73
CA LEU A 370 4.55 13.28 -13.99
C LEU A 370 3.71 13.73 -15.21
N ILE A 371 3.50 12.88 -16.22
CA ILE A 371 2.70 13.19 -17.42
C ILE A 371 1.31 13.75 -17.09
N PRO A 372 0.44 13.07 -16.32
CA PRO A 372 -0.90 13.56 -16.02
C PRO A 372 -0.87 14.93 -15.32
N PHE A 373 0.08 15.13 -14.39
CA PHE A 373 0.28 16.41 -13.73
C PHE A 373 0.65 17.53 -14.72
N LEU A 374 1.60 17.28 -15.62
CA LEU A 374 2.02 18.26 -16.63
C LEU A 374 0.91 18.60 -17.64
N VAL A 375 0.13 17.59 -18.04
CA VAL A 375 -1.05 17.79 -18.91
C VAL A 375 -2.05 18.72 -18.22
N ILE A 376 -2.37 18.45 -16.95
CA ILE A 376 -3.31 19.29 -16.19
C ILE A 376 -2.74 20.71 -15.99
N LEU A 377 -1.46 20.83 -15.66
CA LEU A 377 -0.77 22.11 -15.48
C LEU A 377 -0.75 22.95 -16.76
N ARG A 378 -0.60 22.32 -17.92
CA ARG A 378 -0.45 23.01 -19.20
C ARG A 378 -1.79 23.38 -19.85
N PHE A 379 -2.77 22.49 -19.76
CA PHE A 379 -4.01 22.59 -20.54
C PHE A 379 -5.24 22.97 -19.72
N THR A 380 -5.11 23.16 -18.40
CA THR A 380 -6.24 23.54 -17.54
C THR A 380 -5.87 24.68 -16.59
N ASN A 381 -6.88 25.32 -16.01
CA ASN A 381 -6.73 26.32 -14.96
C ASN A 381 -6.94 25.72 -13.55
N ILE A 382 -6.74 24.41 -13.36
CA ILE A 382 -6.98 23.74 -12.08
C ILE A 382 -5.89 24.12 -11.05
N ILE A 383 -4.63 24.17 -11.49
CA ILE A 383 -3.48 24.44 -10.61
C ILE A 383 -3.24 25.95 -10.54
N GLN A 384 -3.70 26.57 -9.45
CA GLN A 384 -3.64 28.03 -9.26
C GLN A 384 -2.83 28.42 -8.03
N LYS A 385 -2.94 27.65 -6.94
CA LYS A 385 -2.25 27.88 -5.67
C LYS A 385 -1.18 26.83 -5.41
N PRO A 386 -0.13 27.12 -4.61
CA PRO A 386 0.93 26.17 -4.29
C PRO A 386 0.43 24.79 -3.85
N ILE A 387 -0.60 24.72 -3.00
CA ILE A 387 -1.18 23.43 -2.56
C ILE A 387 -1.84 22.66 -3.70
N HIS A 388 -2.37 23.32 -4.74
CA HIS A 388 -2.92 22.61 -5.89
C HIS A 388 -1.84 21.82 -6.66
N TYR A 389 -0.57 22.25 -6.64
CA TYR A 389 0.52 21.49 -7.27
C TYR A 389 0.66 20.13 -6.59
N ILE A 390 0.75 20.13 -5.26
CA ILE A 390 0.89 18.92 -4.45
C ILE A 390 -0.34 18.04 -4.57
N LEU A 391 -1.54 18.61 -4.47
CA LEU A 391 -2.80 17.87 -4.56
C LEU A 391 -3.00 17.22 -5.94
N VAL A 392 -2.82 17.96 -7.05
CA VAL A 392 -2.98 17.37 -8.39
C VAL A 392 -1.95 16.26 -8.63
N ALA A 393 -0.69 16.48 -8.26
CA ALA A 393 0.33 15.44 -8.39
C ALA A 393 0.00 14.20 -7.55
N SER A 394 -0.47 14.38 -6.32
CA SER A 394 -0.91 13.28 -5.46
C SER A 394 -2.14 12.54 -6.03
N PHE A 395 -3.11 13.25 -6.60
CA PHE A 395 -4.27 12.63 -7.25
C PHE A 395 -3.89 11.85 -8.51
N SER A 396 -2.96 12.39 -9.32
CA SER A 396 -2.39 11.66 -10.45
C SER A 396 -1.66 10.39 -10.01
N ALA A 397 -0.85 10.48 -8.97
CA ALA A 397 -0.16 9.34 -8.37
C ALA A 397 -1.13 8.30 -7.79
N LEU A 398 -2.24 8.72 -7.17
CA LEU A 398 -3.28 7.80 -6.70
C LEU A 398 -3.96 7.05 -7.85
N GLY A 399 -4.10 7.67 -9.03
CA GLY A 399 -4.56 6.99 -10.24
C GLY A 399 -3.62 5.89 -10.69
N PHE A 400 -2.31 6.17 -10.71
CA PHE A 400 -1.27 5.19 -11.00
C PHE A 400 -1.26 4.07 -9.95
N ALA A 401 -1.26 4.43 -8.66
CA ALA A 401 -1.27 3.50 -7.55
C ALA A 401 -2.52 2.61 -7.56
N PHE A 402 -3.68 3.14 -7.98
CA PHE A 402 -4.91 2.36 -8.11
C PHE A 402 -4.75 1.28 -9.18
N PHE A 403 -4.16 1.61 -10.34
CA PHE A 403 -3.87 0.63 -11.37
C PHE A 403 -2.95 -0.48 -10.85
N GLU A 404 -1.84 -0.13 -10.22
CA GLU A 404 -0.94 -1.12 -9.62
C GLU A 404 -1.59 -1.94 -8.51
N ASN A 405 -2.41 -1.31 -7.66
CA ASN A 405 -3.11 -2.03 -6.59
C ASN A 405 -3.96 -3.17 -7.16
N LEU A 406 -4.61 -2.96 -8.30
CA LEU A 406 -5.38 -4.02 -8.97
C LEU A 406 -4.47 -5.18 -9.37
N LEU A 407 -3.27 -4.89 -9.91
CA LEU A 407 -2.30 -5.90 -10.30
C LEU A 407 -1.76 -6.66 -9.08
N TYR A 408 -1.26 -5.96 -8.08
CA TYR A 408 -0.70 -6.58 -6.87
C TYR A 408 -1.74 -7.42 -6.12
N ILE A 409 -2.99 -6.95 -5.99
CA ILE A 409 -4.05 -7.72 -5.33
C ILE A 409 -4.45 -8.95 -6.16
N SER A 410 -4.39 -8.85 -7.50
CA SER A 410 -4.67 -9.99 -8.37
C SER A 410 -3.61 -11.09 -8.28
N GLN A 411 -2.36 -10.72 -8.01
CA GLN A 411 -1.23 -11.65 -7.90
C GLN A 411 -1.08 -12.20 -6.47
N SER A 412 -0.99 -11.31 -5.48
CA SER A 412 -0.66 -11.67 -4.09
C SER A 412 -1.88 -11.91 -3.19
N GLY A 413 -3.09 -11.84 -3.75
CA GLY A 413 -4.35 -12.04 -3.04
C GLY A 413 -4.79 -10.85 -2.18
N LEU A 414 -5.82 -11.06 -1.35
CA LEU A 414 -6.45 -9.95 -0.60
C LEU A 414 -5.63 -9.48 0.61
N SER A 415 -4.70 -10.30 1.12
CA SER A 415 -3.92 -9.99 2.33
C SER A 415 -2.95 -8.82 2.15
N VAL A 416 -2.76 -8.31 0.94
CA VAL A 416 -1.89 -7.15 0.68
C VAL A 416 -2.63 -5.82 0.66
N ILE A 417 -3.97 -5.82 0.77
CA ILE A 417 -4.79 -4.59 0.66
C ILE A 417 -4.35 -3.55 1.70
N HIS A 418 -4.26 -3.93 2.97
CA HIS A 418 -3.81 -3.03 4.03
C HIS A 418 -2.37 -2.55 3.82
N ALA A 419 -1.47 -3.43 3.38
CA ALA A 419 -0.07 -3.08 3.14
C ALA A 419 0.04 -2.01 2.06
N ARG A 420 -0.66 -2.18 0.93
CA ARG A 420 -0.73 -1.19 -0.16
C ARG A 420 -1.36 0.13 0.31
N ALA A 421 -2.39 0.07 1.16
CA ALA A 421 -3.03 1.24 1.74
C ALA A 421 -2.09 2.06 2.63
N LEU A 422 -1.27 1.38 3.42
CA LEU A 422 -0.37 1.98 4.41
C LEU A 422 1.00 2.38 3.85
N THR A 423 1.43 1.83 2.71
CA THR A 423 2.78 2.02 2.17
C THR A 423 2.74 2.56 0.74
N ALA A 424 2.50 1.69 -0.24
CA ALA A 424 2.61 2.01 -1.66
C ALA A 424 1.84 3.27 -2.07
N CYS A 425 0.57 3.41 -1.69
CA CYS A 425 -0.20 4.59 -2.04
C CYS A 425 0.39 5.90 -1.48
N VAL A 426 0.96 5.85 -0.28
CA VAL A 426 1.62 7.01 0.34
C VAL A 426 2.94 7.31 -0.34
N ALA A 427 3.75 6.29 -0.64
CA ALA A 427 5.00 6.43 -1.36
C ALA A 427 4.79 7.03 -2.76
N HIS A 428 3.76 6.60 -3.49
CA HIS A 428 3.39 7.20 -4.78
C HIS A 428 2.97 8.67 -4.65
N MET A 429 2.14 9.01 -3.64
CA MET A 429 1.76 10.40 -3.41
C MET A 429 2.98 11.26 -3.07
N LEU A 430 3.87 10.79 -2.20
CA LEU A 430 5.07 11.50 -1.83
C LEU A 430 5.99 11.74 -3.02
N SER A 431 6.34 10.70 -3.76
CA SER A 431 7.27 10.78 -4.89
C SER A 431 6.80 11.83 -5.91
N SER A 432 5.54 11.75 -6.32
CA SER A 432 4.94 12.78 -7.19
C SER A 432 4.85 14.18 -6.52
N ALA A 433 4.57 14.24 -5.22
CA ALA A 433 4.55 15.50 -4.46
C ALA A 433 5.94 16.17 -4.39
N VAL A 434 7.04 15.40 -4.28
CA VAL A 434 8.41 15.92 -4.29
C VAL A 434 8.68 16.65 -5.62
N ILE A 435 8.33 16.03 -6.74
CA ILE A 435 8.49 16.62 -8.08
C ILE A 435 7.65 17.90 -8.20
N ALA A 436 6.38 17.84 -7.78
CA ALA A 436 5.47 18.99 -7.80
C ALA A 436 5.96 20.13 -6.89
N TYR A 437 6.61 19.80 -5.77
CA TYR A 437 7.22 20.77 -4.88
C TYR A 437 8.40 21.51 -5.53
N GLY A 438 9.09 20.89 -6.50
CA GLY A 438 10.07 21.57 -7.35
C GLY A 438 9.47 22.77 -8.12
N PHE A 439 8.23 22.64 -8.60
CA PHE A 439 7.49 23.76 -9.20
C PHE A 439 7.11 24.82 -8.16
N VAL A 440 6.69 24.39 -6.97
CA VAL A 440 6.35 25.29 -5.85
C VAL A 440 7.57 26.12 -5.44
N LEU A 441 8.75 25.50 -5.30
CA LEU A 441 10.00 26.20 -5.02
C LEU A 441 10.39 27.16 -6.15
N GLY A 442 10.40 26.69 -7.40
CA GLY A 442 10.84 27.48 -8.55
C GLY A 442 9.93 28.66 -8.91
N ARG A 443 8.66 28.62 -8.52
CA ARG A 443 7.68 29.71 -8.76
C ARG A 443 7.54 30.65 -7.57
N TYR A 444 7.51 30.14 -6.34
CA TYR A 444 7.11 30.93 -5.16
C TYR A 444 8.26 31.22 -4.20
N ARG A 445 9.24 30.32 -4.02
CA ARG A 445 10.38 30.55 -3.11
C ARG A 445 11.60 31.17 -3.81
N TYR A 446 11.86 30.72 -5.02
CA TYR A 446 12.99 31.10 -5.86
C TYR A 446 12.52 31.40 -7.29
N PRO A 447 11.78 32.52 -7.49
CA PRO A 447 11.13 32.83 -8.76
C PRO A 447 12.09 32.74 -9.94
N GLY A 448 11.64 32.10 -11.02
CA GLY A 448 12.42 31.91 -12.25
C GLY A 448 13.38 30.71 -12.24
N LYS A 449 13.51 29.98 -11.12
CA LYS A 449 14.41 28.82 -10.99
C LYS A 449 13.72 27.46 -11.16
N THR A 450 12.55 27.40 -11.80
CA THR A 450 11.85 26.14 -12.09
C THR A 450 12.70 25.17 -12.91
N TRP A 451 13.52 25.68 -13.84
CA TRP A 451 14.45 24.89 -14.65
C TRP A 451 15.50 24.14 -13.83
N LEU A 452 15.80 24.62 -12.62
CA LEU A 452 16.73 23.99 -11.69
C LEU A 452 15.99 23.06 -10.71
N TRP A 453 14.94 23.58 -10.07
CA TRP A 453 14.28 22.86 -8.97
C TRP A 453 13.45 21.66 -9.43
N VAL A 454 12.84 21.71 -10.63
CA VAL A 454 12.03 20.57 -11.12
C VAL A 454 12.92 19.37 -11.47
N PRO A 455 13.98 19.49 -12.29
CA PRO A 455 14.86 18.35 -12.56
C PRO A 455 15.56 17.80 -11.31
N LEU A 456 15.96 18.68 -10.38
CA LEU A 456 16.57 18.25 -9.12
C LEU A 456 15.59 17.42 -8.28
N MET A 457 14.35 17.88 -8.11
CA MET A 457 13.34 17.15 -7.35
C MET A 457 12.87 15.88 -8.06
N PHE A 458 12.87 15.86 -9.40
CA PHE A 458 12.67 14.65 -10.18
C PHE A 458 13.76 13.60 -9.91
N LEU A 459 15.03 14.00 -9.97
CA LEU A 459 16.15 13.11 -9.67
C LEU A 459 16.07 12.56 -8.25
N LEU A 460 15.74 13.41 -7.26
CA LEU A 460 15.59 12.98 -5.87
C LEU A 460 14.42 12.00 -5.70
N SER A 461 13.28 12.25 -6.36
CA SER A 461 12.12 11.34 -6.34
C SER A 461 12.47 9.98 -6.94
N ALA A 462 13.09 9.96 -8.14
CA ALA A 462 13.47 8.73 -8.81
C ALA A 462 14.51 7.93 -8.01
N LEU A 463 15.48 8.62 -7.39
CA LEU A 463 16.46 7.98 -6.49
C LEU A 463 15.80 7.40 -5.24
N ALA A 464 14.86 8.12 -4.62
CA ALA A 464 14.13 7.66 -3.45
C ALA A 464 13.29 6.41 -3.76
N HIS A 465 12.59 6.43 -4.89
CA HIS A 465 11.81 5.30 -5.36
C HIS A 465 12.71 4.09 -5.65
N GLY A 466 13.75 4.27 -6.47
CA GLY A 466 14.69 3.19 -6.78
C GLY A 466 15.42 2.66 -5.54
N PHE A 467 15.67 3.50 -4.54
CA PHE A 467 16.20 3.06 -3.25
C PHE A 467 15.21 2.14 -2.53
N TYR A 468 13.94 2.54 -2.42
CA TYR A 468 12.90 1.72 -1.80
C TYR A 468 12.80 0.33 -2.47
N ASP A 469 12.72 0.29 -3.79
CA ASP A 469 12.60 -0.95 -4.56
C ASP A 469 13.86 -1.81 -4.47
N PHE A 470 15.05 -1.21 -4.52
CA PHE A 470 16.29 -1.95 -4.42
C PHE A 470 16.40 -2.71 -3.08
N TRP A 471 16.10 -2.03 -1.97
CA TRP A 471 16.13 -2.65 -0.65
C TRP A 471 14.97 -3.63 -0.42
N LEU A 472 13.89 -3.53 -1.19
CA LEU A 472 12.78 -4.47 -1.10
C LEU A 472 13.01 -5.72 -1.96
N LEU A 473 13.62 -5.58 -3.13
CA LEU A 473 13.61 -6.62 -4.16
C LEU A 473 14.94 -7.39 -4.26
N ASN A 474 16.09 -6.80 -3.95
CA ASN A 474 17.37 -7.51 -4.12
C ASN A 474 17.63 -8.51 -2.98
N GLU A 475 17.86 -9.77 -3.35
CA GLU A 475 17.95 -10.89 -2.41
C GLU A 475 19.09 -10.76 -1.40
N LYS A 476 20.18 -10.07 -1.75
CA LYS A 476 21.35 -9.89 -0.87
C LYS A 476 21.13 -8.82 0.20
N VAL A 477 20.13 -7.96 0.06
CA VAL A 477 19.88 -6.82 0.96
C VAL A 477 18.47 -6.80 1.57
N GLN A 478 17.51 -7.54 1.02
CA GLN A 478 16.10 -7.53 1.46
C GLN A 478 15.90 -7.86 2.95
N ASP A 479 16.82 -8.64 3.55
CA ASP A 479 16.79 -8.97 4.99
C ASP A 479 16.97 -7.73 5.90
N TRP A 480 17.45 -6.62 5.35
CA TRP A 480 17.62 -5.34 6.05
C TRP A 480 16.34 -4.49 5.99
N PHE A 481 15.17 -5.11 6.09
CA PHE A 481 13.85 -4.47 5.98
C PHE A 481 13.67 -3.23 6.87
N PHE A 482 14.41 -3.14 8.00
CA PHE A 482 14.39 -1.97 8.87
C PHE A 482 14.92 -0.70 8.18
N VAL A 483 15.85 -0.82 7.22
CA VAL A 483 16.33 0.30 6.41
C VAL A 483 15.19 0.87 5.59
N THR A 484 14.49 0.02 4.84
CA THR A 484 13.29 0.39 4.07
C THR A 484 12.21 0.98 4.97
N PHE A 485 12.00 0.40 6.15
CA PHE A 485 11.03 0.90 7.12
C PHE A 485 11.35 2.31 7.63
N PHE A 486 12.58 2.58 8.11
CA PHE A 486 12.96 3.91 8.59
C PHE A 486 13.04 4.94 7.46
N PHE A 487 13.44 4.52 6.26
CA PHE A 487 13.38 5.34 5.06
C PHE A 487 11.94 5.77 4.78
N TYR A 488 10.99 4.82 4.79
CA TYR A 488 9.58 5.09 4.61
C TYR A 488 8.98 6.00 5.69
N LEU A 489 9.40 5.88 6.95
CA LEU A 489 8.98 6.83 7.99
C LEU A 489 9.49 8.25 7.72
N SER A 490 10.72 8.38 7.21
CA SER A 490 11.31 9.67 6.83
C SER A 490 10.54 10.29 5.65
N GLU A 491 10.16 9.47 4.68
CA GLU A 491 9.30 9.83 3.55
C GLU A 491 7.96 10.45 3.99
N ILE A 492 7.29 9.87 4.98
CA ILE A 492 6.05 10.43 5.55
C ILE A 492 6.28 11.82 6.16
N LEU A 493 7.42 12.02 6.84
CA LEU A 493 7.78 13.33 7.43
C LEU A 493 8.04 14.39 6.35
N VAL A 494 8.68 13.98 5.26
CA VAL A 494 8.88 14.84 4.09
C VAL A 494 7.51 15.23 3.52
N LEU A 495 6.61 14.27 3.26
CA LEU A 495 5.28 14.55 2.72
C LEU A 495 4.51 15.56 3.60
N ALA A 496 4.51 15.35 4.92
CA ALA A 496 3.89 16.27 5.87
C ALA A 496 4.49 17.69 5.78
N SER A 497 5.82 17.79 5.66
CA SER A 497 6.53 19.07 5.51
C SER A 497 6.18 19.78 4.20
N LEU A 498 6.11 19.04 3.10
CA LEU A 498 5.75 19.59 1.78
C LEU A 498 4.31 20.11 1.76
N LEU A 499 3.37 19.33 2.33
CA LEU A 499 1.97 19.74 2.49
C LEU A 499 1.86 21.01 3.33
N ASN A 500 2.53 21.07 4.48
CA ASN A 500 2.48 22.23 5.37
C ASN A 500 3.03 23.49 4.68
N ASN A 501 4.18 23.38 4.01
CA ASN A 501 4.76 24.49 3.26
C ASN A 501 3.86 24.94 2.12
N ALA A 502 3.29 24.02 1.35
CA ALA A 502 2.39 24.38 0.27
C ALA A 502 1.11 25.05 0.79
N LEU A 503 0.57 24.62 1.94
CA LEU A 503 -0.57 25.26 2.60
C LEU A 503 -0.23 26.68 3.08
N ASN A 504 0.92 26.89 3.73
CA ASN A 504 1.39 28.20 4.18
C ASN A 504 1.41 29.23 3.05
N GLN A 505 1.80 28.80 1.84
CA GLN A 505 1.89 29.66 0.66
C GLN A 505 0.56 29.78 -0.12
N SER A 506 -0.51 29.11 0.31
CA SER A 506 -1.80 29.09 -0.39
C SER A 506 -2.89 29.92 0.30
N VAL A 507 -2.57 30.56 1.42
CA VAL A 507 -3.48 31.43 2.17
C VAL A 507 -3.71 32.74 1.42
N ASP A 508 -4.96 33.09 1.17
CA ASP A 508 -5.30 34.35 0.50
C ASP A 508 -5.12 35.55 1.45
N PRO A 509 -4.69 36.72 0.95
CA PRO A 509 -4.68 37.95 1.74
C PRO A 509 -6.06 38.25 2.32
N GLY A 510 -6.13 38.51 3.62
CA GLY A 510 -7.40 38.80 4.31
C GLY A 510 -8.17 37.57 4.79
N THR A 511 -7.66 36.35 4.60
CA THR A 511 -8.24 35.15 5.23
C THR A 511 -8.18 35.30 6.75
N SER A 512 -9.32 35.12 7.42
CA SER A 512 -9.33 35.19 8.90
C SER A 512 -8.58 34.00 9.49
N GLU A 513 -7.80 34.20 10.55
CA GLU A 513 -7.03 33.10 11.15
C GLU A 513 -7.91 31.99 11.73
N LYS A 514 -9.16 32.29 12.10
CA LYS A 514 -10.17 31.29 12.46
C LYS A 514 -10.51 30.34 11.30
N GLN A 515 -10.41 30.79 10.04
CA GLN A 515 -10.56 29.90 8.87
C GLN A 515 -9.32 29.03 8.63
N LEU A 516 -8.21 29.31 9.32
CA LEU A 516 -6.97 28.53 9.26
C LEU A 516 -6.86 27.49 10.39
N THR A 517 -7.84 27.42 11.30
CA THR A 517 -7.84 26.43 12.38
C THR A 517 -8.31 25.07 11.86
N LEU A 518 -7.42 24.08 11.91
CA LEU A 518 -7.73 22.69 11.62
C LEU A 518 -7.80 21.89 12.93
N ASN A 519 -8.87 21.11 13.11
CA ASN A 519 -8.90 20.15 14.22
C ASN A 519 -8.03 18.93 13.85
N THR A 520 -6.77 18.98 14.27
CA THR A 520 -5.76 17.94 14.02
C THR A 520 -6.15 16.60 14.66
N SER A 521 -6.79 16.61 15.82
CA SER A 521 -7.29 15.40 16.50
C SER A 521 -8.36 14.71 15.67
N ARG A 522 -9.31 15.46 15.14
CA ARG A 522 -10.39 14.96 14.28
C ARG A 522 -9.88 14.47 12.92
N LEU A 523 -8.88 15.14 12.35
CA LEU A 523 -8.27 14.68 11.09
C LEU A 523 -7.45 13.40 11.30
N SER A 524 -6.68 13.34 12.39
CA SER A 524 -5.90 12.14 12.75
C SER A 524 -6.82 10.96 13.03
N SER A 525 -7.86 11.13 13.84
CA SER A 525 -8.82 10.06 14.13
C SER A 525 -9.60 9.62 12.89
N LEU A 526 -9.91 10.56 11.99
CA LEU A 526 -10.51 10.25 10.69
C LEU A 526 -9.59 9.35 9.88
N LEU A 527 -8.31 9.73 9.69
CA LEU A 527 -7.37 8.92 8.90
C LEU A 527 -7.15 7.54 9.55
N SER A 528 -6.94 7.49 10.87
CA SER A 528 -6.80 6.22 11.60
C SER A 528 -8.04 5.35 11.41
N GLY A 529 -9.23 5.92 11.54
CA GLY A 529 -10.49 5.19 11.41
C GLY A 529 -10.70 4.66 9.99
N LEU A 530 -10.37 5.45 8.96
CA LEU A 530 -10.44 4.99 7.58
C LEU A 530 -9.44 3.85 7.31
N LEU A 531 -8.21 3.94 7.80
CA LEU A 531 -7.22 2.88 7.65
C LEU A 531 -7.61 1.60 8.42
N VAL A 532 -8.13 1.72 9.63
CA VAL A 532 -8.70 0.57 10.38
C VAL A 532 -9.89 -0.05 9.65
N PHE A 533 -10.69 0.76 8.95
CA PHE A 533 -11.80 0.25 8.15
C PHE A 533 -11.33 -0.60 6.97
N VAL A 534 -10.16 -0.30 6.38
CA VAL A 534 -9.52 -1.18 5.37
C VAL A 534 -9.27 -2.57 5.95
N PHE A 535 -8.69 -2.65 7.15
CA PHE A 535 -8.48 -3.92 7.85
C PHE A 535 -9.79 -4.68 8.09
N ALA A 536 -10.87 -3.98 8.45
CA ALA A 536 -12.17 -4.59 8.65
C ALA A 536 -12.71 -5.21 7.34
N VAL A 537 -12.66 -4.47 6.24
CA VAL A 537 -13.13 -4.95 4.93
C VAL A 537 -12.27 -6.11 4.42
N GLU A 538 -10.94 -6.01 4.56
CA GLU A 538 -10.02 -7.08 4.21
C GLU A 538 -10.30 -8.36 5.02
N PHE A 539 -10.43 -8.24 6.34
CA PHE A 539 -10.75 -9.37 7.23
C PHE A 539 -12.08 -10.04 6.88
N ILE A 540 -13.14 -9.25 6.65
CA ILE A 540 -14.45 -9.79 6.24
C ILE A 540 -14.32 -10.51 4.89
N SER A 541 -13.62 -9.91 3.93
CA SER A 541 -13.44 -10.48 2.60
C SER A 541 -12.67 -11.79 2.65
N LEU A 542 -11.61 -11.85 3.45
CA LEU A 542 -10.81 -13.06 3.67
C LEU A 542 -11.58 -14.16 4.39
N CYS A 543 -12.39 -13.83 5.40
CA CYS A 543 -13.25 -14.81 6.05
C CYS A 543 -14.25 -15.41 5.05
N LEU A 544 -14.88 -14.57 4.21
CA LEU A 544 -15.84 -15.02 3.21
C LEU A 544 -15.19 -15.85 2.09
N MET A 545 -13.96 -15.51 1.70
CA MET A 545 -13.24 -16.18 0.60
C MET A 545 -12.36 -17.34 1.01
N SER A 546 -11.94 -17.42 2.27
CA SER A 546 -10.91 -18.38 2.71
C SER A 546 -11.20 -19.01 4.07
N GLY A 547 -12.34 -18.68 4.68
CA GLY A 547 -12.72 -19.17 6.00
C GLY A 547 -12.14 -18.37 7.16
N THR A 548 -12.73 -18.55 8.33
CA THR A 548 -12.41 -17.78 9.54
C THR A 548 -10.95 -17.93 9.98
N GLU A 549 -10.36 -19.13 9.89
CA GLU A 549 -8.99 -19.35 10.37
C GLU A 549 -7.98 -18.53 9.56
N TYR A 550 -8.11 -18.52 8.23
CA TYR A 550 -7.24 -17.74 7.36
C TYR A 550 -7.42 -16.23 7.62
N GLY A 551 -8.67 -15.77 7.71
CA GLY A 551 -8.98 -14.38 8.03
C GLY A 551 -8.33 -13.92 9.35
N ASN A 552 -8.38 -14.75 10.39
CA ASN A 552 -7.73 -14.46 11.68
C ASN A 552 -6.20 -14.34 11.56
N LYS A 553 -5.55 -15.27 10.85
CA LYS A 553 -4.10 -15.24 10.62
C LYS A 553 -3.68 -13.98 9.84
N ALA A 554 -4.42 -13.63 8.80
CA ALA A 554 -4.18 -12.45 7.99
C ALA A 554 -4.38 -11.14 8.77
N LEU A 555 -5.47 -11.03 9.54
CA LEU A 555 -5.73 -9.85 10.37
C LEU A 555 -4.60 -9.62 11.39
N LEU A 556 -4.14 -10.69 12.03
CA LEU A 556 -3.10 -10.58 13.03
C LEU A 556 -1.73 -10.23 12.44
N SER A 557 -1.33 -10.91 11.35
CA SER A 557 -0.09 -10.58 10.64
C SER A 557 -0.10 -9.15 10.11
N GLY A 558 -1.22 -8.72 9.50
CA GLY A 558 -1.37 -7.36 9.03
C GLY A 558 -1.31 -6.31 10.15
N PHE A 559 -1.92 -6.57 11.32
CA PHE A 559 -1.84 -5.63 12.44
C PHE A 559 -0.43 -5.53 13.01
N MET A 560 0.31 -6.64 13.06
CA MET A 560 1.72 -6.65 13.49
C MET A 560 2.61 -5.89 12.51
N ALA A 561 2.36 -6.02 11.20
CA ALA A 561 3.13 -5.33 10.16
C ALA A 561 2.77 -3.84 10.03
N GLY A 562 1.49 -3.49 10.16
CA GLY A 562 0.95 -2.18 9.79
C GLY A 562 0.35 -1.34 10.93
N GLY A 563 0.11 -1.91 12.11
CA GLY A 563 -0.60 -1.22 13.20
C GLY A 563 0.11 0.06 13.67
N TYR A 564 1.43 0.04 13.77
CA TYR A 564 2.23 1.23 14.06
C TYR A 564 2.12 2.29 12.95
N LEU A 565 2.11 1.88 11.68
CA LEU A 565 1.99 2.80 10.55
C LEU A 565 0.65 3.53 10.54
N ILE A 566 -0.45 2.89 10.94
CA ILE A 566 -1.76 3.57 11.10
C ILE A 566 -1.61 4.77 12.04
N PHE A 567 -1.02 4.55 13.22
CA PHE A 567 -0.82 5.60 14.20
C PHE A 567 0.14 6.68 13.68
N PHE A 568 1.30 6.27 13.14
CA PHE A 568 2.33 7.18 12.66
C PHE A 568 1.83 8.08 11.51
N LEU A 569 1.21 7.50 10.47
CA LEU A 569 0.62 8.24 9.35
C LEU A 569 -0.43 9.23 9.83
N SER A 570 -1.36 8.76 10.66
CA SER A 570 -2.48 9.56 11.16
C SER A 570 -2.01 10.77 11.95
N VAL A 571 -1.05 10.57 12.85
CA VAL A 571 -0.49 11.66 13.65
C VAL A 571 0.32 12.61 12.76
N ARG A 572 1.26 12.11 11.96
CA ARG A 572 2.20 12.97 11.21
C ARG A 572 1.54 13.74 10.07
N LEU A 573 0.71 13.09 9.25
CA LEU A 573 0.05 13.76 8.13
C LEU A 573 -1.07 14.71 8.58
N SER A 574 -1.58 14.56 9.81
CA SER A 574 -2.61 15.45 10.37
C SER A 574 -2.03 16.60 11.21
N ASN A 575 -0.75 16.57 11.53
CA ASN A 575 -0.08 17.57 12.38
C ASN A 575 0.31 18.82 11.58
N ILE A 576 -0.68 19.42 10.93
CA ILE A 576 -0.55 20.59 10.07
C ILE A 576 -0.61 21.86 10.94
N ASP A 577 0.36 22.74 10.76
CA ASP A 577 0.47 24.02 11.45
C ASP A 577 0.64 25.14 10.42
N ILE A 578 -0.46 25.83 10.13
CA ILE A 578 -0.49 26.86 9.09
C ILE A 578 0.01 28.18 9.66
N VAL A 579 1.11 28.65 9.08
CA VAL A 579 1.65 29.99 9.30
C VAL A 579 1.76 30.66 7.94
N PRO A 580 0.85 31.59 7.59
CA PRO A 580 0.81 32.20 6.27
C PRO A 580 2.17 32.75 5.83
N GLY A 581 2.60 32.42 4.61
CA GLY A 581 3.87 32.87 4.04
C GLY A 581 5.12 32.18 4.58
N GLU A 582 5.03 31.30 5.57
CA GLU A 582 6.20 30.61 6.12
C GLU A 582 6.70 29.46 5.24
N TRP A 583 8.03 29.35 5.14
CA TRP A 583 8.73 28.16 4.66
C TRP A 583 9.39 27.45 5.85
N ALA A 584 8.72 26.42 6.36
CA ALA A 584 9.25 25.54 7.41
C ALA A 584 10.35 24.61 6.85
N PRO A 585 11.34 24.23 7.67
CA PRO A 585 12.35 23.25 7.27
C PRO A 585 11.69 21.90 6.97
N ILE A 586 12.26 21.16 6.01
CA ILE A 586 11.83 19.79 5.70
C ILE A 586 12.34 18.86 6.80
N GLU A 587 11.42 18.15 7.45
CA GLU A 587 11.73 17.18 8.49
C GLU A 587 12.04 15.81 7.88
N PHE A 588 13.15 15.19 8.27
CA PHE A 588 13.55 13.83 7.83
C PHE A 588 13.55 12.82 8.98
N PHE A 589 14.03 13.23 10.16
CA PHE A 589 14.20 12.33 11.32
C PHE A 589 13.47 12.80 12.57
N ALA A 590 12.94 14.03 12.55
CA ALA A 590 12.30 14.63 13.71
C ALA A 590 11.03 13.86 14.05
N GLY A 591 11.01 13.23 15.23
CA GLY A 591 9.84 12.53 15.69
C GLY A 591 9.68 11.09 15.18
N LEU A 592 10.77 10.45 14.75
CA LEU A 592 10.80 9.00 14.48
C LEU A 592 10.75 8.15 15.75
N LEU A 593 11.17 8.71 16.90
CA LEU A 593 11.17 7.98 18.17
C LEU A 593 9.77 7.97 18.80
N PRO A 594 9.33 6.84 19.38
CA PRO A 594 8.03 6.73 20.06
C PRO A 594 7.74 7.83 21.10
N SER A 595 8.77 8.32 21.80
CA SER A 595 8.65 9.43 22.77
C SER A 595 8.17 10.74 22.14
N ASP A 596 8.46 10.93 20.86
CA ASP A 596 8.19 12.15 20.11
C ASP A 596 6.92 12.00 19.25
N ILE A 597 6.38 10.78 19.16
CA ILE A 597 5.15 10.44 18.42
C ILE A 597 3.98 10.60 19.38
N GLY A 598 3.59 11.85 19.60
CA GLY A 598 2.51 12.19 20.52
C GLY A 598 2.47 13.66 20.95
N SER A 599 3.58 14.39 20.77
CA SER A 599 3.62 15.84 20.97
C SER A 599 2.76 16.53 19.90
N ARG A 600 1.47 16.69 20.19
CA ARG A 600 0.53 17.42 19.33
C ARG A 600 1.04 18.85 19.18
N LYS A 601 1.21 19.35 17.93
CA LYS A 601 1.43 20.78 17.75
C LYS A 601 0.17 21.49 18.24
N LEU A 602 0.37 22.44 19.15
CA LEU A 602 -0.72 23.28 19.64
C LEU A 602 -1.37 23.98 18.44
N ASN A 603 -2.71 24.06 18.43
CA ASN A 603 -3.43 24.83 17.44
C ASN A 603 -3.31 26.33 17.75
N LEU A 604 -2.12 26.90 17.54
CA LEU A 604 -1.82 28.28 17.89
C LEU A 604 -2.73 29.28 17.15
N ASN A 605 -3.26 28.93 15.98
CA ASN A 605 -4.22 29.77 15.24
C ASN A 605 -5.56 29.92 15.99
N SER A 606 -5.88 29.05 16.95
CA SER A 606 -7.09 29.21 17.76
C SER A 606 -7.01 30.35 18.77
N VAL A 607 -5.80 30.88 19.03
CA VAL A 607 -5.60 32.04 19.91
C VAL A 607 -6.03 33.34 19.22
N VAL A 608 -6.07 33.36 17.90
CA VAL A 608 -6.35 34.58 17.14
C VAL A 608 -7.85 34.87 17.09
N GLY A 609 -8.20 36.13 17.33
CA GLY A 609 -9.56 36.59 17.59
C GLY A 609 -9.99 36.47 19.05
N LEU A 610 -9.12 36.02 19.97
CA LEU A 610 -9.41 36.09 21.40
C LEU A 610 -9.23 37.52 21.91
N ASP A 611 -10.24 38.06 22.58
CA ASP A 611 -10.08 39.20 23.48
C ASP A 611 -9.43 38.74 24.78
N LEU A 612 -8.27 39.31 25.10
CA LEU A 612 -7.48 38.96 26.27
C LEU A 612 -7.30 40.19 27.17
N GLY A 613 -7.43 39.99 28.48
CA GLY A 613 -6.85 40.86 29.48
C GLY A 613 -5.41 40.48 29.75
N LEU A 614 -4.52 41.47 29.75
CA LEU A 614 -3.10 41.31 30.05
C LEU A 614 -2.84 41.93 31.43
N TYR A 615 -2.31 41.13 32.34
CA TYR A 615 -2.14 41.47 33.76
C TYR A 615 -0.66 41.35 34.16
N ALA A 616 -0.18 42.26 35.02
CA ALA A 616 1.16 42.11 35.60
C ALA A 616 1.21 40.89 36.53
N LEU A 617 2.37 40.24 36.60
CA LEU A 617 2.61 39.24 37.63
C LEU A 617 2.56 39.88 39.02
N ASN A 618 2.21 39.10 40.04
CA ASN A 618 2.15 39.56 41.42
C ASN A 618 3.55 39.67 42.05
N ARG A 619 4.43 40.46 41.41
CA ARG A 619 5.80 40.76 41.81
C ARG A 619 6.17 42.18 41.36
N PRO A 620 7.10 42.87 42.04
CA PRO A 620 7.60 44.16 41.58
C PRO A 620 8.21 44.02 40.18
N GLY A 621 7.78 44.87 39.24
CA GLY A 621 8.23 44.79 37.85
C GLY A 621 7.81 46.00 37.02
N PRO A 622 8.45 46.23 35.87
CA PRO A 622 8.22 47.41 35.02
C PRO A 622 6.78 47.50 34.51
N LEU A 623 6.08 46.37 34.34
CA LEU A 623 4.69 46.35 33.86
C LEU A 623 3.63 46.64 34.93
N GLN A 624 4.01 46.72 36.22
CA GLN A 624 3.06 46.79 37.33
C GLN A 624 2.23 48.10 37.35
N GLN A 625 2.76 49.18 36.79
CA GLN A 625 2.06 50.47 36.65
C GLN A 625 1.35 50.63 35.29
N ALA A 626 1.69 49.79 34.30
CA ALA A 626 1.20 49.90 32.93
C ALA A 626 0.08 48.90 32.61
N LEU A 627 -0.01 47.79 33.35
CA LEU A 627 -1.07 46.78 33.26
C LEU A 627 -2.07 46.95 34.41
N PRO A 628 -3.37 46.57 34.25
CA PRO A 628 -3.89 45.76 33.17
C PRO A 628 -4.33 46.53 31.92
N VAL A 629 -4.22 45.88 30.77
CA VAL A 629 -4.82 46.34 29.50
C VAL A 629 -5.63 45.22 28.87
N LYS A 630 -6.54 45.58 27.97
CA LYS A 630 -7.31 44.62 27.17
C LYS A 630 -7.01 44.83 25.70
N GLY A 631 -7.11 43.75 24.95
CA GLY A 631 -6.96 43.81 23.50
C GLY A 631 -7.32 42.51 22.83
N MET A 632 -7.50 42.60 21.52
CA MET A 632 -7.80 41.45 20.67
C MET A 632 -6.52 40.93 20.03
N VAL A 633 -6.32 39.62 20.10
CA VAL A 633 -5.27 38.95 19.34
C VAL A 633 -5.60 39.06 17.86
N ARG A 634 -4.79 39.81 17.10
CA ARG A 634 -5.05 40.11 15.69
C ARG A 634 -4.37 39.16 14.74
N SER A 635 -3.12 38.80 15.00
CA SER A 635 -2.39 37.87 14.15
C SER A 635 -1.37 37.03 14.90
N ARG A 636 -1.03 35.90 14.31
CA ARG A 636 0.08 35.04 14.71
C ARG A 636 1.31 35.32 13.84
N GLU A 637 2.47 35.37 14.48
CA GLU A 637 3.76 35.66 13.84
C GLU A 637 4.82 34.63 14.24
N LYS A 638 5.86 34.51 13.40
CA LYS A 638 7.11 33.81 13.73
C LYS A 638 8.24 34.84 13.80
N ARG A 639 8.81 35.03 14.99
CA ARG A 639 9.88 36.02 15.23
C ARG A 639 11.07 35.40 15.94
N SER A 640 12.28 35.81 15.52
CA SER A 640 13.55 35.34 16.08
C SER A 640 13.69 33.81 16.12
N GLY A 641 13.20 33.12 15.08
CA GLY A 641 13.24 31.65 14.98
C GLY A 641 12.19 30.91 15.81
N TYR A 642 11.37 31.62 16.58
CA TYR A 642 10.34 31.02 17.43
C TYR A 642 8.93 31.27 16.89
N SER A 643 8.11 30.21 16.86
CA SER A 643 6.67 30.28 16.57
C SER A 643 5.85 30.55 17.85
N GLY A 644 4.59 30.93 17.66
CA GLY A 644 3.64 31.19 18.75
C GLY A 644 3.73 32.59 19.34
N TRP A 645 4.26 33.55 18.58
CA TRP A 645 4.11 34.97 18.88
C TRP A 645 2.77 35.46 18.36
N PHE A 646 2.15 36.35 19.11
CA PHE A 646 0.85 36.93 18.78
C PHE A 646 0.93 38.45 18.89
N ILE A 647 0.34 39.13 17.92
CA ILE A 647 0.12 40.58 17.97
C ILE A 647 -1.24 40.81 18.64
N VAL A 648 -1.24 41.51 19.76
CA VAL A 648 -2.47 41.94 20.43
C VAL A 648 -2.67 43.42 20.14
N MET A 649 -3.74 43.74 19.41
CA MET A 649 -4.19 45.12 19.27
C MET A 649 -4.90 45.52 20.55
N LEU A 650 -4.41 46.56 21.21
CA LEU A 650 -5.00 47.01 22.46
C LEU A 650 -6.22 47.89 22.21
N ASP A 651 -7.24 47.76 23.07
CA ASP A 651 -8.44 48.61 23.03
C ASP A 651 -8.08 50.08 23.26
N PHE A 652 -7.08 50.30 24.11
CA PHE A 652 -6.46 51.60 24.37
C PHE A 652 -4.92 51.44 24.34
N PRO A 653 -4.18 52.39 23.73
CA PRO A 653 -2.72 52.29 23.68
C PRO A 653 -2.08 52.20 25.06
N LEU A 654 -1.11 51.31 25.22
CA LEU A 654 -0.30 51.17 26.43
C LEU A 654 0.70 52.32 26.50
N LEU A 655 0.67 53.11 27.57
CA LEU A 655 1.71 54.11 27.84
C LEU A 655 2.83 53.46 28.65
N PHE A 656 4.03 53.37 28.09
CA PHE A 656 5.19 52.78 28.75
C PHE A 656 6.44 53.64 28.50
N ASN A 657 7.10 54.09 29.57
CA ASN A 657 8.25 55.02 29.52
C ASN A 657 8.02 56.27 28.65
N GLY A 658 6.80 56.82 28.63
CA GLY A 658 6.44 58.01 27.85
C GLY A 658 6.11 57.75 26.38
N THR A 659 6.23 56.51 25.91
CA THR A 659 5.84 56.11 24.54
C THR A 659 4.49 55.39 24.55
N SER A 660 3.67 55.64 23.53
CA SER A 660 2.35 55.03 23.37
C SER A 660 2.40 53.86 22.40
N TYR A 661 1.92 52.69 22.82
CA TYR A 661 1.95 51.45 22.06
C TYR A 661 0.52 50.98 21.74
N PRO A 662 0.07 51.04 20.47
CA PRO A 662 -1.27 50.58 20.09
C PRO A 662 -1.40 49.05 20.03
N PHE A 663 -0.29 48.34 19.99
CA PHE A 663 -0.24 46.88 20.02
C PHE A 663 0.98 46.38 20.78
N VAL A 664 0.93 45.12 21.19
CA VAL A 664 2.02 44.42 21.89
C VAL A 664 2.22 43.02 21.34
N PHE A 665 3.39 42.45 21.58
CA PHE A 665 3.68 41.06 21.24
C PHE A 665 3.63 40.20 22.49
N ILE A 666 2.91 39.08 22.39
CA ILE A 666 2.82 38.10 23.47
C ILE A 666 3.16 36.71 22.99
N ARG A 667 3.66 35.87 23.90
CA ARG A 667 3.90 34.44 23.66
C ARG A 667 3.85 33.67 24.96
N ALA A 668 3.25 32.48 24.98
CA ALA A 668 3.25 31.63 26.17
C ALA A 668 4.68 31.32 26.64
N LYS A 669 4.89 31.31 27.96
CA LYS A 669 6.18 30.99 28.58
C LYS A 669 6.59 29.56 28.30
N ASN A 670 5.66 28.63 28.47
CA ASN A 670 5.86 27.23 28.11
C ASN A 670 5.43 27.00 26.66
N LYS A 671 6.26 26.31 25.88
CA LYS A 671 5.97 25.98 24.48
C LYS A 671 4.79 25.02 24.32
N GLU A 672 4.44 24.30 25.38
CA GLU A 672 3.33 23.34 25.42
C GLU A 672 2.02 23.96 25.92
N GLU A 673 2.01 25.25 26.24
CA GLU A 673 0.86 25.94 26.81
C GLU A 673 0.18 26.83 25.75
N LEU A 674 -1.14 26.72 25.64
CA LEU A 674 -1.97 27.49 24.71
C LEU A 674 -2.70 28.60 25.47
N ILE A 675 -2.50 29.84 25.02
CA ILE A 675 -3.21 31.00 25.57
C ILE A 675 -4.72 30.83 25.30
N ASN A 676 -5.53 30.87 26.35
CA ASN A 676 -6.98 30.73 26.25
C ASN A 676 -7.70 31.65 27.26
N LYS A 677 -9.03 31.73 27.16
CA LYS A 677 -9.87 32.61 28.02
C LYS A 677 -10.22 32.01 29.38
N GLU A 678 -10.03 30.71 29.55
CA GLU A 678 -10.51 29.97 30.73
C GLU A 678 -9.44 29.98 31.83
N GLU A 679 -8.18 29.74 31.46
CA GLU A 679 -7.05 29.59 32.37
C GLU A 679 -6.00 30.70 32.19
N PRO A 680 -5.55 31.33 33.29
CA PRO A 680 -4.51 32.36 33.24
C PRO A 680 -3.19 31.76 32.75
N THR A 681 -2.69 32.26 31.62
CA THR A 681 -1.46 31.77 30.98
C THR A 681 -0.32 32.75 31.23
N VAL A 682 0.84 32.26 31.68
CA VAL A 682 2.03 33.12 31.82
C VAL A 682 2.65 33.37 30.44
N ILE A 683 2.81 34.63 30.08
CA ILE A 683 3.27 35.06 28.77
C ILE A 683 4.52 35.94 28.86
N ALA A 684 5.40 35.85 27.86
CA ALA A 684 6.40 36.86 27.58
C ALA A 684 5.70 38.08 26.99
N PHE A 685 5.91 39.26 27.58
CA PHE A 685 5.35 40.52 27.10
C PHE A 685 6.45 41.36 26.47
N CYS A 686 6.30 41.64 25.17
CA CYS A 686 7.28 42.37 24.39
C CYS A 686 6.65 43.59 23.73
N LEU A 687 7.42 44.66 23.63
CA LEU A 687 7.04 45.89 22.92
C LEU A 687 7.80 46.00 21.60
N PRO A 688 7.18 46.51 20.53
CA PRO A 688 7.92 46.88 19.31
C PRO A 688 8.95 47.98 19.62
N VAL A 689 10.07 47.98 18.89
CA VAL A 689 11.05 49.08 18.91
C VAL A 689 10.45 50.31 18.23
N ASP A 690 9.67 50.12 17.17
CA ASP A 690 8.88 51.18 16.53
C ASP A 690 7.38 50.93 16.78
N PRO A 691 6.71 51.74 17.63
CA PRO A 691 5.29 51.58 17.96
C PRO A 691 4.33 51.67 16.76
N ALA A 692 4.76 52.23 15.63
CA ALA A 692 3.95 52.37 14.42
C ALA A 692 4.14 51.22 13.42
N ASP A 693 5.23 50.45 13.53
CA ASP A 693 5.55 49.37 12.59
C ASP A 693 5.40 47.98 13.24
N PRO A 694 4.36 47.20 12.87
CA PRO A 694 4.18 45.82 13.30
C PRO A 694 5.34 44.91 12.90
N ASN A 695 6.16 45.30 11.92
CA ASN A 695 7.32 44.53 11.49
C ASN A 695 8.58 44.80 12.31
N SER A 696 8.59 45.85 13.13
CA SER A 696 9.77 46.25 13.90
C SER A 696 10.28 45.16 14.84
N GLN A 697 11.57 45.24 15.20
CA GLN A 697 12.13 44.36 16.22
C GLN A 697 11.35 44.51 17.53
N MET A 698 11.30 43.45 18.34
CA MET A 698 10.60 43.47 19.61
C MET A 698 11.58 43.37 20.77
N VAL A 699 11.30 44.06 21.86
CA VAL A 699 12.09 44.03 23.09
C VAL A 699 11.26 43.38 24.18
N PHE A 700 11.82 42.36 24.82
CA PHE A 700 11.22 41.74 25.99
C PHE A 700 11.21 42.73 27.16
N VAL A 701 10.03 42.94 27.76
CA VAL A 701 9.86 43.86 28.89
C VAL A 701 9.80 43.10 30.20
N ASP A 702 8.83 42.20 30.34
CA ASP A 702 8.68 41.33 31.52
C ASP A 702 7.75 40.14 31.20
N TRP A 703 7.61 39.23 32.16
CA TRP A 703 6.57 38.21 32.15
C TRP A 703 5.24 38.79 32.67
N ALA A 704 4.15 38.45 32.01
CA ALA A 704 2.79 38.87 32.33
C ALA A 704 1.84 37.66 32.34
N VAL A 705 0.57 37.88 32.68
CA VAL A 705 -0.50 36.88 32.62
C VAL A 705 -1.54 37.32 31.60
N ALA A 706 -1.88 36.42 30.67
CA ALA A 706 -2.99 36.60 29.75
C ALA A 706 -4.20 35.80 30.25
N LYS A 707 -5.39 36.43 30.24
CA LYS A 707 -6.66 35.78 30.59
C LYS A 707 -7.84 36.38 29.82
#